data_AF-D0LVY2-F1
#
_entry.id   AF-D0LVY2-F1
#
_cell.length_a   1.000
_cell.length_b   1.000
_cell.length_c   1.000
_cell.angle_alpha   90.00
_cell.angle_beta   90.00
_cell.angle_gamma   90.00
#
_symmetry.space_group_name_H-M   'P 1'
#
loop_
_entity.id
_entity.type
_entity.pdbx_description
1 polymer ?
#
loop_
_entity_poly.entity_id
_entity_poly.type
_entity_poly.pdbx_seq_one_letter_code
_entity_poly.pdbx_strand_id
1 'polypeptide(L)'
;MSDEREVMYADLVHARERRDPRFAALVIAYLEQDDPPENAPEAPPTLADDDTAPPPLPADAWTTHKLRAALSQNQMYGKTPLERQALRREAWSALLAAKHPPPRLFLGDLLIDMYEQAGEGAGDPWARAQLMQVFREATLCWGLWRGFKQIYKRAEERHDAELFGVLAWRLDAVSYGEYNAQEITGATLSYMRRRAWRYLRMLGQSVSELFPPFAVQVLRHYPADASLTSSWVANHIWAHKQLEGERSVWLREPPSDLSQRAFDEAWKISPDPLLRLLEDAAHDHVCRFAIRSLKADFPDALREVDPRWLARVGSKNLVSVHEFAIELLADNPELAPARFAELGLREMVLGMLLSDSNKAAEYAVNYAKAHAPEIPVRLLVEVAENGSPPAKSFAVGRLEGMAPRDIGLATLIDLLASHELVKLARKKLDEGFGPDDLDAELYLRLATGDRDQQNYAAEMFKKAKRKVPAEFLRAVVESDEVASWQRRRVLTELGKRKARDIGVAWIQDALLDPRFSDSVAQWLRAGILAGDDLDVDWVKGLSTRPGQRSLALELLGNTKLVAPARLGLSWLLAMARHANDELSEFAHRYLLEHFAPEDFAEGGKRAAGVEVLWSLLGPDQPEPVRRFVSTYLRVHHPDIGATMAEARSHGIKPKLKHEDFSLARARPLLTDKRADVRRLAASVAERELVRWGEPALLYELAASRYREPRELAARALLPIGEAEAEPSLVPPVSWLSAGRVFALAESPVKPTREIALSLIRRHYDTLGGAEKLGWLMESPSREVRLFAVRLLWEKHRPLPGPRGDEVQRFDSLEAIRQFVRTVMFGLPPGRMERRDATGEALPDRPLAASVAKRRLLDVVREMAIENAEFAAMVAPVLEAFMHSQAKGEWQGCVAALARIRRAHPDIATALPAAEAP
;
A
#
# COMPACT_ATOMS: atom_id res chain seq x y z
N MET A 1 -0.95 -3.30 11.19
CA MET A 1 -1.58 -2.18 11.93
C MET A 1 -1.02 -2.26 13.34
N SER A 2 -0.52 -1.13 13.84
CA SER A 2 0.31 -1.00 15.05
C SER A 2 -0.49 -1.38 16.30
N ASP A 3 -0.33 -2.61 16.77
CA ASP A 3 -0.98 -3.16 17.98
C ASP A 3 -0.11 -2.89 19.22
N GLU A 4 0.23 -1.62 19.45
CA GLU A 4 0.97 -1.21 20.63
C GLU A 4 -0.02 -1.16 21.80
N ARG A 5 0.01 -2.17 22.69
CA ARG A 5 -0.81 -2.16 23.92
C ARG A 5 -0.49 -0.91 24.73
N GLU A 6 -1.51 -0.15 25.10
CA GLU A 6 -1.31 1.11 25.82
C GLU A 6 -0.93 0.92 27.31
N VAL A 7 -1.24 -0.23 27.90
CA VAL A 7 -0.96 -0.53 29.33
C VAL A 7 -0.52 -1.98 29.48
N MET A 8 0.60 -2.23 30.16
CA MET A 8 1.09 -3.57 30.49
C MET A 8 0.84 -3.90 31.97
N TYR A 9 0.83 -5.18 32.34
CA TYR A 9 0.69 -5.57 33.76
C TYR A 9 1.83 -5.03 34.63
N ALA A 10 3.04 -4.92 34.07
CA ALA A 10 4.18 -4.29 34.73
C ALA A 10 3.91 -2.83 35.09
N ASP A 11 3.18 -2.08 34.25
CA ASP A 11 2.78 -0.70 34.54
C ASP A 11 1.83 -0.63 35.74
N LEU A 12 0.95 -1.62 35.92
CA LEU A 12 0.06 -1.71 37.08
C LEU A 12 0.83 -1.96 38.38
N VAL A 13 1.75 -2.93 38.35
CA VAL A 13 2.65 -3.22 39.49
C VAL A 13 3.43 -1.95 39.86
N HIS A 14 3.94 -1.28 38.84
CA HIS A 14 4.75 -0.09 39.02
C HIS A 14 3.95 1.13 39.50
N ALA A 15 2.74 1.32 38.97
CA ALA A 15 1.80 2.33 39.43
C ALA A 15 1.42 2.11 40.89
N ARG A 16 1.26 0.85 41.33
CA ARG A 16 1.06 0.51 42.75
C ARG A 16 2.28 0.89 43.59
N GLU A 17 3.48 0.49 43.19
CA GLU A 17 4.73 0.79 43.91
C GLU A 17 4.96 2.30 44.07
N ARG A 18 4.61 3.08 43.04
CA ARG A 18 4.72 4.54 43.03
C ARG A 18 3.53 5.27 43.64
N ARG A 19 2.48 4.55 44.06
CA ARG A 19 1.22 5.11 44.56
C ARG A 19 0.62 6.11 43.57
N ASP A 20 0.63 5.78 42.27
CA ASP A 20 0.10 6.64 41.20
C ASP A 20 -1.41 6.88 41.42
N PRO A 21 -1.90 8.13 41.46
CA PRO A 21 -3.32 8.42 41.59
C PRO A 21 -4.18 7.84 40.47
N ARG A 22 -3.58 7.49 39.32
CA ARG A 22 -4.24 6.91 38.15
C ARG A 22 -4.29 5.38 38.16
N PHE A 23 -3.82 4.71 39.22
CA PHE A 23 -3.74 3.23 39.27
C PHE A 23 -5.07 2.56 38.88
N ALA A 24 -6.20 3.01 39.43
CA ALA A 24 -7.51 2.45 39.14
C ALA A 24 -7.91 2.65 37.67
N ALA A 25 -7.65 3.84 37.11
CA ALA A 25 -7.89 4.11 35.69
C ALA A 25 -7.02 3.22 34.79
N LEU A 26 -5.75 2.97 35.17
CA LEU A 26 -4.87 2.04 34.46
C LEU A 26 -5.38 0.60 34.55
N VAL A 27 -5.89 0.16 35.70
CA VAL A 27 -6.50 -1.17 35.84
C VAL A 27 -7.75 -1.30 34.97
N ILE A 28 -8.59 -0.27 34.90
CA ILE A 28 -9.79 -0.26 34.06
C ILE A 28 -9.40 -0.34 32.59
N ALA A 29 -8.53 0.54 32.11
CA ALA A 29 -8.02 0.54 30.74
C ALA A 29 -7.33 -0.78 30.37
N TYR A 30 -6.55 -1.35 31.29
CA TYR A 30 -5.90 -2.65 31.10
C TYR A 30 -6.90 -3.79 30.88
N LEU A 31 -8.02 -3.78 31.60
CA LEU A 31 -9.06 -4.81 31.49
C LEU A 31 -10.00 -4.61 30.28
N GLU A 32 -9.95 -3.46 29.61
CA GLU A 32 -10.64 -3.20 28.34
C GLU A 32 -9.84 -3.69 27.12
N GLN A 33 -8.55 -3.98 27.30
CA GLN A 33 -7.68 -4.55 26.27
C GLN A 33 -7.83 -6.07 26.20
N ASP A 34 -7.65 -6.65 25.00
CA ASP A 34 -7.58 -8.10 24.84
C ASP A 34 -6.38 -8.69 25.59
N ASP A 35 -6.40 -9.97 25.96
CA ASP A 35 -5.23 -10.62 26.57
C ASP A 35 -4.05 -10.68 25.57
N PRO A 36 -2.79 -10.59 26.03
CA PRO A 36 -1.65 -10.83 25.16
C PRO A 36 -1.67 -12.29 24.68
N PRO A 37 -1.14 -12.57 23.47
CA PRO A 37 -1.20 -13.91 22.90
C PRO A 37 -0.40 -14.88 23.77
N GLU A 38 -1.01 -16.03 24.12
CA GLU A 38 -0.46 -16.95 25.12
C GLU A 38 0.81 -17.71 24.64
N ASN A 39 1.31 -17.44 23.43
CA ASN A 39 2.58 -17.92 22.89
C ASN A 39 3.75 -16.93 23.00
N ALA A 40 3.51 -15.72 23.50
CA ALA A 40 4.53 -14.67 23.61
C ALA A 40 4.45 -13.98 24.99
N PRO A 41 5.55 -13.36 25.45
CA PRO A 41 5.49 -12.44 26.59
C PRO A 41 4.63 -11.21 26.26
N GLU A 42 4.10 -10.55 27.30
CA GLU A 42 3.27 -9.35 27.16
C GLU A 42 4.05 -8.15 26.59
N ALA A 43 5.33 -8.02 26.94
CA ALA A 43 6.22 -7.02 26.34
C ALA A 43 6.90 -7.58 25.08
N PRO A 44 6.87 -6.87 23.94
CA PRO A 44 7.60 -7.30 22.75
C PRO A 44 9.12 -7.29 23.05
N PRO A 45 9.89 -8.26 22.52
CA PRO A 45 11.33 -8.24 22.65
C PRO A 45 11.89 -6.94 22.05
N THR A 46 12.89 -6.36 22.71
CA THR A 46 13.59 -5.16 22.23
C THR A 46 14.14 -5.39 20.81
N LEU A 47 14.21 -4.32 19.99
CA LEU A 47 14.66 -4.22 18.58
C LEU A 47 15.93 -5.01 18.14
N ALA A 48 16.59 -5.74 19.03
CA ALA A 48 17.71 -6.63 18.74
C ALA A 48 17.31 -8.05 18.31
N ASP A 49 16.07 -8.49 18.55
CA ASP A 49 15.59 -9.83 18.15
C ASP A 49 14.47 -9.72 17.10
N ASP A 50 14.86 -10.04 15.86
CA ASP A 50 14.13 -10.34 14.60
C ASP A 50 12.58 -10.21 14.54
N ASP A 51 12.09 -9.74 13.38
CA ASP A 51 10.71 -9.74 12.86
C ASP A 51 10.06 -11.15 12.73
N THR A 52 10.31 -12.04 13.69
CA THR A 52 9.79 -13.41 13.73
C THR A 52 8.48 -13.45 14.51
N ALA A 53 7.39 -13.78 13.80
CA ALA A 53 6.10 -14.04 14.42
C ALA A 53 6.24 -15.11 15.52
N PRO A 54 5.54 -14.97 16.67
CA PRO A 54 5.69 -15.89 17.79
C PRO A 54 5.32 -17.33 17.38
N PRO A 55 6.03 -18.36 17.87
CA PRO A 55 5.83 -19.74 17.46
C PRO A 55 4.39 -20.20 17.76
N PRO A 56 3.78 -21.07 16.93
CA PRO A 56 2.42 -21.56 17.17
C PRO A 56 2.33 -22.32 18.50
N LEU A 57 1.21 -22.14 19.21
CA LEU A 57 0.95 -22.89 20.44
C LEU A 57 0.88 -24.40 20.17
N PRO A 58 1.50 -25.25 21.02
CA PRO A 58 1.27 -26.68 21.01
C PRO A 58 -0.23 -27.01 21.15
N ALA A 59 -0.70 -28.06 20.47
CA ALA A 59 -2.12 -28.46 20.50
C ALA A 59 -2.62 -28.83 21.91
N ASP A 60 -1.72 -29.24 22.80
CA ASP A 60 -2.00 -29.60 24.19
C ASP A 60 -1.78 -28.44 25.17
N ALA A 61 -1.33 -27.27 24.71
CA ALA A 61 -1.14 -26.09 25.56
C ALA A 61 -2.42 -25.67 26.27
N TRP A 62 -2.28 -25.16 27.50
CA TRP A 62 -3.39 -24.57 28.24
C TRP A 62 -3.56 -23.10 27.90
N THR A 63 -4.72 -22.76 27.35
CA THR A 63 -5.14 -21.39 27.01
C THR A 63 -6.40 -21.01 27.77
N THR A 64 -6.74 -19.72 27.78
CA THR A 64 -8.01 -19.22 28.34
C THR A 64 -9.23 -19.91 27.71
N HIS A 65 -9.20 -20.13 26.40
CA HIS A 65 -10.23 -20.87 25.67
C HIS A 65 -10.33 -22.33 26.15
N LYS A 66 -9.20 -23.03 26.30
CA LYS A 66 -9.18 -24.41 26.79
C LYS A 66 -9.68 -24.50 28.23
N LEU A 67 -9.32 -23.54 29.08
CA LEU A 67 -9.88 -23.42 30.43
C LEU A 67 -11.40 -23.24 30.39
N ARG A 68 -11.93 -22.33 29.55
CA ARG A 68 -13.38 -22.12 29.40
C ARG A 68 -14.10 -23.39 28.95
N ALA A 69 -13.52 -24.12 27.99
CA ALA A 69 -14.06 -25.41 27.55
C ALA A 69 -14.05 -26.45 28.68
N ALA A 70 -12.95 -26.57 29.43
CA ALA A 70 -12.82 -27.49 30.57
C ALA A 70 -13.80 -27.16 31.70
N LEU A 71 -14.12 -25.88 31.90
CA LEU A 71 -15.07 -25.39 32.91
C LEU A 71 -16.54 -25.41 32.45
N SER A 72 -16.79 -25.78 31.20
CA SER A 72 -18.14 -25.77 30.61
C SER A 72 -19.11 -26.72 31.32
N GLN A 73 -20.40 -26.39 31.27
CA GLN A 73 -21.45 -27.22 31.86
C GLN A 73 -21.46 -28.64 31.28
N ASN A 74 -21.15 -28.79 29.98
CA ASN A 74 -21.08 -30.07 29.30
C ASN A 74 -19.95 -30.96 29.85
N GLN A 75 -18.76 -30.40 30.07
CA GLN A 75 -17.63 -31.14 30.66
C GLN A 75 -17.86 -31.53 32.12
N MET A 76 -18.73 -30.79 32.82
CA MET A 76 -19.06 -31.02 34.23
C MET A 76 -20.27 -31.94 34.43
N TYR A 77 -20.96 -32.32 33.36
CA TYR A 77 -22.13 -33.20 33.40
C TYR A 77 -21.75 -34.61 33.88
N GLY A 78 -22.61 -35.25 34.69
CA GLY A 78 -22.37 -36.58 35.25
C GLY A 78 -21.30 -36.67 36.36
N LYS A 79 -20.46 -35.65 36.55
CA LYS A 79 -19.42 -35.62 37.61
C LYS A 79 -19.99 -35.28 38.99
N THR A 80 -19.43 -35.89 40.03
CA THR A 80 -19.69 -35.59 41.44
C THR A 80 -19.15 -34.20 41.84
N PRO A 81 -19.61 -33.61 42.96
CA PRO A 81 -19.08 -32.33 43.44
C PRO A 81 -17.56 -32.32 43.67
N LEU A 82 -17.00 -33.42 44.19
CA LEU A 82 -15.55 -33.55 44.44
C LEU A 82 -14.76 -33.61 43.13
N GLU A 83 -15.22 -34.39 42.15
CA GLU A 83 -14.59 -34.45 40.82
C GLU A 83 -14.63 -33.10 40.11
N ARG A 84 -15.77 -32.39 40.17
CA ARG A 84 -15.88 -31.03 39.61
C ARG A 84 -14.91 -30.07 40.29
N GLN A 85 -14.71 -30.21 41.60
CA GLN A 85 -13.77 -29.38 42.36
C GLN A 85 -12.31 -29.71 42.02
N ALA A 86 -11.97 -30.99 41.86
CA ALA A 86 -10.64 -31.44 41.46
C ALA A 86 -10.31 -30.94 40.05
N LEU A 87 -11.20 -31.17 39.07
CA LEU A 87 -11.03 -30.75 37.69
C LEU A 87 -10.85 -29.23 37.56
N ARG A 88 -11.65 -28.45 38.31
CA ARG A 88 -11.47 -26.99 38.38
C ARG A 88 -10.07 -26.63 38.87
N ARG A 89 -9.61 -27.23 39.96
CA ARG A 89 -8.29 -26.96 40.53
C ARG A 89 -7.17 -27.32 39.56
N GLU A 90 -7.25 -28.50 38.94
CA GLU A 90 -6.27 -28.97 37.97
C GLU A 90 -6.21 -28.06 36.73
N ALA A 91 -7.37 -27.72 36.15
CA ALA A 91 -7.43 -26.85 34.96
C ALA A 91 -6.88 -25.44 35.23
N TRP A 92 -7.24 -24.84 36.38
CA TRP A 92 -6.69 -23.55 36.80
C TRP A 92 -5.18 -23.63 37.07
N SER A 93 -4.72 -24.67 37.76
CA SER A 93 -3.30 -24.89 38.03
C SER A 93 -2.50 -25.06 36.75
N ALA A 94 -3.04 -25.77 35.76
CA ALA A 94 -2.37 -26.02 34.50
C ALA A 94 -2.27 -24.77 33.62
N LEU A 95 -3.31 -23.91 33.60
CA LEU A 95 -3.22 -22.60 32.91
C LEU A 95 -2.19 -21.69 33.58
N LEU A 96 -2.22 -21.56 34.91
CA LEU A 96 -1.29 -20.69 35.63
C LEU A 96 0.17 -21.18 35.57
N ALA A 97 0.39 -22.48 35.33
CA ALA A 97 1.70 -23.07 35.12
C ALA A 97 2.18 -23.03 33.66
N ALA A 98 1.37 -22.50 32.73
CA ALA A 98 1.79 -22.29 31.35
C ALA A 98 2.96 -21.30 31.28
N LYS A 99 3.69 -21.27 30.16
CA LYS A 99 4.88 -20.42 30.00
C LYS A 99 4.53 -18.92 30.01
N HIS A 100 3.42 -18.55 29.37
CA HIS A 100 2.93 -17.17 29.25
C HIS A 100 1.44 -17.12 29.58
N PRO A 101 1.05 -17.31 30.87
CA PRO A 101 -0.34 -17.19 31.27
C PRO A 101 -0.79 -15.72 31.12
N PRO A 102 -2.07 -15.47 30.78
CA PRO A 102 -2.59 -14.12 30.65
C PRO A 102 -2.34 -13.31 31.94
N PRO A 103 -1.59 -12.19 31.88
CA PRO A 103 -1.16 -11.50 33.09
C PRO A 103 -2.30 -10.93 33.93
N ARG A 104 -3.45 -10.61 33.33
CA ARG A 104 -4.67 -10.21 34.06
C ARG A 104 -5.10 -11.18 35.15
N LEU A 105 -4.77 -12.47 35.04
CA LEU A 105 -5.12 -13.48 36.04
C LEU A 105 -4.44 -13.24 37.40
N PHE A 106 -3.33 -12.50 37.43
CA PHE A 106 -2.60 -12.13 38.65
C PHE A 106 -3.09 -10.81 39.26
N LEU A 107 -3.96 -10.06 38.58
CA LEU A 107 -4.52 -8.81 39.10
C LEU A 107 -5.22 -9.00 40.45
N GLY A 108 -5.87 -10.16 40.64
CA GLY A 108 -6.55 -10.48 41.90
C GLY A 108 -5.60 -10.46 43.10
N ASP A 109 -4.38 -10.98 42.96
CA ASP A 109 -3.39 -11.02 44.03
C ASP A 109 -2.84 -9.60 44.32
N LEU A 110 -2.60 -8.80 43.28
CA LEU A 110 -2.20 -7.40 43.40
C LEU A 110 -3.19 -6.57 44.23
N LEU A 111 -4.49 -6.71 43.94
CA LEU A 111 -5.56 -5.99 44.65
C LEU A 111 -5.74 -6.51 46.08
N ILE A 112 -5.59 -7.82 46.29
CA ILE A 112 -5.63 -8.43 47.62
C ILE A 112 -4.53 -7.84 48.51
N ASP A 113 -3.30 -7.72 47.98
CA ASP A 113 -2.19 -7.16 48.75
C ASP A 113 -2.42 -5.68 49.07
N MET A 114 -3.00 -4.90 48.14
CA MET A 114 -3.39 -3.51 48.40
C MET A 114 -4.42 -3.44 49.53
N TYR A 115 -5.39 -4.35 49.57
CA TYR A 115 -6.38 -4.40 50.64
C TYR A 115 -5.76 -4.79 52.00
N GLU A 116 -4.78 -5.70 52.02
CA GLU A 116 -4.06 -6.05 53.24
C GLU A 116 -3.23 -4.88 53.77
N GLN A 117 -2.52 -4.17 52.90
CA GLN A 117 -1.77 -2.96 53.26
C GLN A 117 -2.70 -1.85 53.76
N ALA A 118 -3.92 -1.78 53.22
CA ALA A 118 -4.96 -0.88 53.72
C ALA A 118 -5.62 -1.34 55.03
N GLY A 119 -5.35 -2.55 55.51
CA GLY A 119 -6.03 -3.19 56.64
C GLY A 119 -5.37 -3.02 58.00
N GLU A 120 -4.22 -2.34 58.11
CA GLU A 120 -3.56 -2.06 59.38
C GLU A 120 -3.88 -0.63 59.88
N GLY A 121 -4.68 -0.51 60.94
CA GLY A 121 -4.99 0.79 61.58
C GLY A 121 -6.03 1.64 60.83
N ALA A 122 -5.81 2.96 60.72
CA ALA A 122 -6.72 3.90 60.04
C ALA A 122 -6.89 3.62 58.52
N GLY A 123 -6.16 2.64 58.00
CA GLY A 123 -6.11 2.22 56.61
C GLY A 123 -5.33 3.16 55.71
N ASP A 124 -4.89 2.65 54.56
CA ASP A 124 -4.21 3.45 53.53
C ASP A 124 -5.28 4.15 52.66
N PRO A 125 -5.46 5.49 52.77
CA PRO A 125 -6.52 6.20 52.05
C PRO A 125 -6.36 6.14 50.54
N TRP A 126 -5.12 6.08 50.04
CA TRP A 126 -4.86 5.95 48.62
C TRP A 126 -5.30 4.57 48.13
N ALA A 127 -4.82 3.50 48.76
CA ALA A 127 -5.16 2.13 48.35
C ALA A 127 -6.66 1.90 48.41
N ARG A 128 -7.32 2.45 49.43
CA ARG A 128 -8.77 2.41 49.59
C ARG A 128 -9.52 3.12 48.47
N ALA A 129 -9.15 4.35 48.14
CA ALA A 129 -9.76 5.10 47.03
C ALA A 129 -9.59 4.36 45.70
N GLN A 130 -8.40 3.80 45.45
CA GLN A 130 -8.12 3.02 44.24
C GLN A 130 -8.98 1.74 44.17
N LEU A 131 -9.07 0.96 45.26
CA LEU A 131 -9.89 -0.25 45.31
C LEU A 131 -11.39 0.06 45.11
N MET A 132 -11.88 1.14 45.72
CA MET A 132 -13.26 1.59 45.54
C MET A 132 -13.57 1.88 44.07
N GLN A 133 -12.69 2.62 43.39
CA GLN A 133 -12.87 2.91 41.97
C GLN A 133 -12.78 1.65 41.10
N VAL A 134 -11.79 0.78 41.34
CA VAL A 134 -11.64 -0.49 40.61
C VAL A 134 -12.90 -1.35 40.73
N PHE A 135 -13.43 -1.57 41.93
CA PHE A 135 -14.63 -2.39 42.09
C PHE A 135 -15.91 -1.73 41.59
N ARG A 136 -15.92 -0.40 41.46
CA ARG A 136 -17.04 0.33 40.91
C ARG A 136 -17.14 0.19 39.39
N GLU A 137 -16.01 0.31 38.69
CA GLU A 137 -15.99 0.54 37.24
C GLU A 137 -15.45 -0.66 36.45
N ALA A 138 -14.43 -1.38 36.97
CA ALA A 138 -13.71 -2.37 36.19
C ALA A 138 -14.57 -3.59 35.77
N THR A 139 -14.28 -4.11 34.57
CA THR A 139 -14.92 -5.30 33.99
C THR A 139 -14.65 -6.53 34.85
N LEU A 140 -15.72 -7.17 35.33
CA LEU A 140 -15.62 -8.40 36.11
C LEU A 140 -15.22 -9.57 35.21
N CYS A 141 -13.96 -9.94 35.29
CA CYS A 141 -13.35 -11.05 34.59
C CYS A 141 -12.58 -11.97 35.55
N TRP A 142 -12.08 -13.09 35.05
CA TRP A 142 -11.11 -13.93 35.74
C TRP A 142 -9.84 -13.12 36.06
N GLY A 143 -9.26 -13.35 37.25
CA GLY A 143 -8.26 -12.45 37.84
C GLY A 143 -8.91 -11.47 38.82
N LEU A 144 -9.58 -10.43 38.31
CA LEU A 144 -10.31 -9.46 39.16
C LEU A 144 -11.32 -10.17 40.08
N TRP A 145 -12.08 -11.13 39.56
CA TRP A 145 -13.08 -11.88 40.34
C TRP A 145 -12.48 -12.71 41.49
N ARG A 146 -11.21 -13.14 41.36
CA ARG A 146 -10.50 -13.81 42.46
C ARG A 146 -10.24 -12.83 43.60
N GLY A 147 -9.71 -11.65 43.27
CA GLY A 147 -9.50 -10.56 44.22
C GLY A 147 -10.82 -10.12 44.87
N PHE A 148 -11.84 -9.87 44.05
CA PHE A 148 -13.18 -9.50 44.49
C PHE A 148 -13.73 -10.44 45.58
N LYS A 149 -13.74 -11.75 45.34
CA LYS A 149 -14.29 -12.72 46.31
C LYS A 149 -13.50 -12.77 47.60
N GLN A 150 -12.18 -12.66 47.53
CA GLN A 150 -11.33 -12.74 48.72
C GLN A 150 -11.46 -11.47 49.56
N ILE A 151 -11.42 -10.29 48.93
CA ILE A 151 -11.62 -9.00 49.59
C ILE A 151 -13.04 -8.92 50.15
N TYR A 152 -14.05 -9.39 49.41
CA TYR A 152 -15.43 -9.46 49.92
C TYR A 152 -15.52 -10.24 51.24
N LYS A 153 -14.90 -11.43 51.33
CA LYS A 153 -14.87 -12.21 52.57
C LYS A 153 -14.13 -11.49 53.69
N ARG A 154 -12.98 -10.88 53.38
CA ARG A 154 -12.21 -10.13 54.38
C ARG A 154 -12.93 -8.87 54.86
N ALA A 155 -13.70 -8.22 53.98
CA ALA A 155 -14.56 -7.09 54.34
C ALA A 155 -15.69 -7.53 55.28
N GLU A 156 -16.28 -8.72 55.06
CA GLU A 156 -17.23 -9.34 56.01
C GLU A 156 -16.57 -9.58 57.38
N GLU A 157 -15.36 -10.16 57.40
CA GLU A 157 -14.61 -10.50 58.62
C GLU A 157 -14.15 -9.26 59.41
N ARG A 158 -13.69 -8.23 58.71
CA ARG A 158 -13.19 -6.97 59.29
C ARG A 158 -14.28 -5.94 59.57
N HIS A 159 -15.53 -6.21 59.21
CA HIS A 159 -16.63 -5.24 59.27
C HIS A 159 -16.29 -3.93 58.50
N ASP A 160 -15.67 -4.07 57.33
CA ASP A 160 -15.33 -2.94 56.47
C ASP A 160 -16.57 -2.50 55.67
N ALA A 161 -17.35 -1.56 56.24
CA ALA A 161 -18.63 -1.15 55.70
C ALA A 161 -18.56 -0.58 54.27
N GLU A 162 -17.53 0.20 53.95
CA GLU A 162 -17.45 0.90 52.67
C GLU A 162 -16.96 -0.03 51.54
N LEU A 163 -15.95 -0.88 51.77
CA LEU A 163 -15.58 -1.90 50.77
C LEU A 163 -16.67 -2.96 50.63
N PHE A 164 -17.31 -3.36 51.73
CA PHE A 164 -18.49 -4.21 51.65
C PHE A 164 -19.59 -3.55 50.81
N GLY A 165 -19.84 -2.26 51.02
CA GLY A 165 -20.83 -1.44 50.31
C GLY A 165 -20.70 -1.53 48.80
N VAL A 166 -19.53 -1.16 48.26
CA VAL A 166 -19.27 -1.20 46.81
C VAL A 166 -19.36 -2.61 46.24
N LEU A 167 -18.85 -3.62 46.96
CA LEU A 167 -18.86 -5.01 46.48
C LEU A 167 -20.29 -5.60 46.48
N ALA A 168 -21.06 -5.35 47.54
CA ALA A 168 -22.44 -5.79 47.65
C ALA A 168 -23.33 -5.11 46.60
N TRP A 169 -23.17 -3.80 46.40
CA TRP A 169 -23.82 -3.07 45.32
C TRP A 169 -23.46 -3.65 43.95
N ARG A 170 -22.16 -3.89 43.68
CA ARG A 170 -21.71 -4.42 42.40
C ARG A 170 -22.36 -5.77 42.10
N LEU A 171 -22.47 -6.67 43.07
CA LEU A 171 -23.18 -7.95 42.91
C LEU A 171 -24.67 -7.78 42.62
N ASP A 172 -25.27 -6.71 43.13
CA ASP A 172 -26.68 -6.41 42.99
C ASP A 172 -27.00 -5.72 41.65
N ALA A 173 -26.08 -4.89 41.16
CA ALA A 173 -26.20 -4.08 39.96
C ALA A 173 -25.66 -4.73 38.68
N VAL A 174 -24.74 -5.72 38.77
CA VAL A 174 -24.17 -6.37 37.58
C VAL A 174 -25.29 -7.03 36.75
N SER A 175 -25.56 -6.42 35.60
CA SER A 175 -26.39 -6.94 34.52
C SER A 175 -25.58 -7.85 33.59
N TYR A 176 -26.25 -8.78 32.91
CA TYR A 176 -25.61 -9.62 31.90
C TYR A 176 -25.29 -8.78 30.66
N GLY A 177 -24.08 -8.25 30.52
CA GLY A 177 -23.66 -7.58 29.29
C GLY A 177 -22.50 -6.60 29.45
N GLU A 178 -22.69 -5.50 30.18
CA GLU A 178 -21.81 -4.32 30.07
C GLU A 178 -20.54 -4.39 30.93
N TYR A 179 -20.52 -5.20 31.99
CA TYR A 179 -19.37 -5.29 32.92
C TYR A 179 -19.00 -6.73 33.29
N ASN A 180 -19.42 -7.71 32.48
CA ASN A 180 -19.12 -9.12 32.68
C ASN A 180 -18.51 -9.68 31.40
N ALA A 181 -17.24 -10.11 31.46
CA ALA A 181 -16.52 -10.74 30.36
C ALA A 181 -17.09 -12.14 29.96
N GLN A 182 -18.32 -12.46 30.38
CA GLN A 182 -19.01 -13.74 30.25
C GLN A 182 -18.28 -14.92 30.92
N GLU A 183 -17.37 -14.61 31.84
CA GLU A 183 -16.51 -15.56 32.54
C GLU A 183 -17.10 -15.98 33.89
N ILE A 184 -18.05 -15.21 34.44
CA ILE A 184 -18.71 -15.48 35.71
C ILE A 184 -20.16 -15.87 35.44
N THR A 185 -20.53 -17.07 35.89
CA THR A 185 -21.88 -17.60 35.65
C THR A 185 -22.94 -16.84 36.44
N GLY A 186 -24.11 -16.70 35.84
CA GLY A 186 -25.28 -16.08 36.48
C GLY A 186 -25.66 -16.71 37.82
N ALA A 187 -25.52 -18.04 37.94
CA ALA A 187 -25.77 -18.76 39.19
C ALA A 187 -24.79 -18.34 40.30
N THR A 188 -23.53 -18.08 39.96
CA THR A 188 -22.52 -17.62 40.93
C THR A 188 -22.83 -16.20 41.39
N LEU A 189 -23.17 -15.30 40.47
CA LEU A 189 -23.58 -13.93 40.80
C LEU A 189 -24.83 -13.91 41.68
N SER A 190 -25.84 -14.72 41.33
CA SER A 190 -27.08 -14.88 42.12
C SER A 190 -26.80 -15.41 43.54
N TYR A 191 -25.90 -16.38 43.68
CA TYR A 191 -25.47 -16.88 44.98
C TYR A 191 -24.79 -15.77 45.81
N MET A 192 -23.84 -15.05 45.22
CA MET A 192 -23.09 -13.99 45.89
C MET A 192 -24.02 -12.83 46.30
N ARG A 193 -24.96 -12.43 45.45
CA ARG A 193 -25.98 -11.42 45.76
C ARG A 193 -26.84 -11.81 46.97
N ARG A 194 -27.30 -13.06 47.03
CA ARG A 194 -28.02 -13.59 48.21
C ARG A 194 -27.15 -13.65 49.44
N ARG A 195 -25.84 -13.92 49.28
CA ARG A 195 -24.88 -13.91 50.38
C ARG A 195 -24.69 -12.48 50.95
N ALA A 196 -24.60 -11.47 50.10
CA ALA A 196 -24.50 -10.06 50.52
C ALA A 196 -25.68 -9.66 51.41
N TRP A 197 -26.91 -9.96 50.99
CA TRP A 197 -28.07 -9.74 51.86
C TRP A 197 -28.00 -10.55 53.15
N ARG A 198 -27.59 -11.82 53.09
CA ARG A 198 -27.47 -12.68 54.28
C ARG A 198 -26.53 -12.06 55.31
N TYR A 199 -25.39 -11.51 54.88
CA TYR A 199 -24.45 -10.83 55.77
C TYR A 199 -25.10 -9.63 56.44
N LEU A 200 -25.71 -8.71 55.68
CA LEU A 200 -26.42 -7.55 56.23
C LEU A 200 -27.52 -7.97 57.23
N ARG A 201 -28.27 -9.01 56.92
CA ARG A 201 -29.31 -9.53 57.82
C ARG A 201 -28.71 -10.13 59.10
N MET A 202 -27.61 -10.88 59.02
CA MET A 202 -26.94 -11.41 60.19
C MET A 202 -26.30 -10.31 61.04
N LEU A 203 -25.75 -9.28 60.41
CA LEU A 203 -25.24 -8.08 61.08
C LEU A 203 -26.37 -7.40 61.85
N GLY A 204 -27.50 -7.10 61.22
CA GLY A 204 -28.63 -6.47 61.89
C GLY A 204 -29.28 -7.34 62.99
N GLN A 205 -29.23 -8.67 62.87
CA GLN A 205 -29.70 -9.59 63.92
C GLN A 205 -28.77 -9.67 65.13
N SER A 206 -27.47 -9.45 64.93
CA SER A 206 -26.45 -9.55 65.99
C SER A 206 -26.16 -8.21 66.65
N VAL A 207 -26.02 -7.15 65.84
CA VAL A 207 -25.75 -5.78 66.24
C VAL A 207 -26.58 -4.85 65.36
N SER A 208 -27.84 -4.63 65.73
CA SER A 208 -28.81 -3.86 64.94
C SER A 208 -28.34 -2.43 64.62
N GLU A 209 -27.61 -1.79 65.55
CA GLU A 209 -27.08 -0.43 65.38
C GLU A 209 -26.08 -0.28 64.23
N LEU A 210 -25.37 -1.36 63.86
CA LEU A 210 -24.43 -1.37 62.74
C LEU A 210 -25.13 -1.58 61.39
N PHE A 211 -26.41 -1.95 61.38
CA PHE A 211 -27.13 -2.19 60.13
C PHE A 211 -27.26 -0.93 59.26
N PRO A 212 -27.76 0.24 59.76
CA PRO A 212 -27.90 1.42 58.91
C PRO A 212 -26.57 1.92 58.32
N PRO A 213 -25.45 2.04 59.08
CA PRO A 213 -24.16 2.42 58.50
C PRO A 213 -23.67 1.53 57.35
N PHE A 214 -23.93 0.21 57.41
CA PHE A 214 -23.60 -0.69 56.30
C PHE A 214 -24.59 -0.59 55.14
N ALA A 215 -25.89 -0.51 55.44
CA ALA A 215 -26.92 -0.41 54.43
C ALA A 215 -26.75 0.84 53.55
N VAL A 216 -26.40 1.99 54.15
CA VAL A 216 -26.16 3.23 53.39
C VAL A 216 -24.91 3.15 52.52
N GLN A 217 -23.87 2.41 52.94
CA GLN A 217 -22.70 2.16 52.10
C GLN A 217 -23.04 1.32 50.86
N VAL A 218 -24.07 0.47 50.91
CA VAL A 218 -24.56 -0.20 49.69
C VAL A 218 -25.38 0.76 48.84
N LEU A 219 -26.35 1.45 49.46
CA LEU A 219 -27.32 2.29 48.75
C LEU A 219 -26.70 3.50 48.04
N ARG A 220 -25.58 4.05 48.54
CA ARG A 220 -24.93 5.22 47.94
C ARG A 220 -24.37 4.99 46.53
N HIS A 221 -24.14 3.73 46.14
CA HIS A 221 -23.45 3.41 44.89
C HIS A 221 -24.37 3.27 43.67
N TYR A 222 -25.70 3.21 43.86
CA TYR A 222 -26.62 3.13 42.72
C TYR A 222 -26.59 4.44 41.92
N PRO A 223 -26.31 4.38 40.60
CA PRO A 223 -26.31 5.56 39.73
C PRO A 223 -27.73 6.07 39.48
N ALA A 224 -27.85 7.28 38.95
CA ALA A 224 -29.14 7.98 38.78
C ALA A 224 -30.14 7.22 37.89
N ASP A 225 -29.64 6.47 36.92
CA ASP A 225 -30.38 5.77 35.87
C ASP A 225 -30.58 4.26 36.15
N ALA A 226 -30.01 3.73 37.24
CA ALA A 226 -30.10 2.30 37.53
C ALA A 226 -31.54 1.84 37.78
N SER A 227 -31.97 0.76 37.11
CA SER A 227 -33.22 0.11 37.49
C SER A 227 -33.06 -0.72 38.76
N LEU A 228 -33.72 -0.30 39.83
CA LEU A 228 -33.70 -1.03 41.11
C LEU A 228 -34.77 -2.13 41.21
N THR A 229 -35.50 -2.36 40.11
CA THR A 229 -36.66 -3.27 40.10
C THR A 229 -36.30 -4.67 40.55
N SER A 230 -35.17 -5.20 40.08
CA SER A 230 -34.69 -6.56 40.36
C SER A 230 -33.48 -6.61 41.31
N SER A 231 -33.12 -5.47 41.90
CA SER A 231 -32.04 -5.36 42.89
C SER A 231 -32.43 -6.07 44.17
N TRP A 232 -31.74 -7.14 44.52
CA TRP A 232 -32.05 -7.98 45.67
C TRP A 232 -31.67 -7.30 46.98
N VAL A 233 -30.47 -6.73 47.05
CA VAL A 233 -29.93 -6.15 48.28
C VAL A 233 -30.66 -4.86 48.62
N ALA A 234 -30.78 -3.91 47.67
CA ALA A 234 -31.49 -2.65 47.89
C ALA A 234 -32.95 -2.87 48.32
N ASN A 235 -33.68 -3.75 47.63
CA ASN A 235 -35.07 -4.00 47.97
C ASN A 235 -35.26 -4.67 49.32
N HIS A 236 -34.33 -5.51 49.75
CA HIS A 236 -34.35 -6.01 51.12
C HIS A 236 -34.06 -4.93 52.16
N ILE A 237 -33.30 -3.88 51.86
CA ILE A 237 -33.03 -2.80 52.81
C ILE A 237 -34.32 -2.03 53.15
N TRP A 238 -35.15 -1.65 52.15
CA TRP A 238 -36.36 -0.83 52.38
C TRP A 238 -37.70 -1.56 52.33
N ALA A 239 -37.73 -2.84 51.92
CA ALA A 239 -38.96 -3.63 51.80
C ALA A 239 -38.78 -5.06 52.34
N HIS A 240 -37.91 -5.28 53.33
CA HIS A 240 -37.64 -6.63 53.85
C HIS A 240 -38.90 -7.41 54.18
N LYS A 241 -39.85 -6.78 54.88
CA LYS A 241 -41.07 -7.44 55.37
C LYS A 241 -41.95 -8.00 54.25
N GLN A 242 -41.94 -7.35 53.08
CA GLN A 242 -42.65 -7.82 51.89
C GLN A 242 -41.94 -8.98 51.18
N LEU A 243 -40.64 -9.17 51.46
CA LEU A 243 -39.78 -10.12 50.76
C LEU A 243 -39.37 -11.31 51.66
N GLU A 244 -39.95 -11.44 52.85
CA GLU A 244 -39.73 -12.59 53.72
C GLU A 244 -40.25 -13.87 53.04
N GLY A 245 -39.36 -14.85 52.83
CA GLY A 245 -39.70 -16.12 52.16
C GLY A 245 -39.55 -16.10 50.63
N GLU A 246 -39.40 -14.94 50.02
CA GLU A 246 -39.27 -14.79 48.58
C GLU A 246 -37.92 -15.26 48.03
N ARG A 247 -37.88 -15.60 46.74
CA ARG A 247 -36.65 -16.05 46.03
C ARG A 247 -36.20 -15.12 44.91
N SER A 248 -37.04 -14.13 44.56
CA SER A 248 -36.85 -13.10 43.53
C SER A 248 -37.59 -11.83 43.94
N VAL A 249 -37.23 -10.68 43.35
CA VAL A 249 -37.84 -9.39 43.65
C VAL A 249 -38.12 -8.59 42.38
N TRP A 250 -39.25 -7.87 42.37
CA TRP A 250 -39.68 -6.98 41.29
C TRP A 250 -40.41 -5.76 41.88
N LEU A 251 -39.67 -4.84 42.49
CA LEU A 251 -40.23 -3.63 43.13
C LEU A 251 -39.78 -2.37 42.40
N ARG A 252 -40.71 -1.71 41.71
CA ARG A 252 -40.40 -0.50 40.90
C ARG A 252 -39.91 0.67 41.74
N GLU A 253 -40.45 0.84 42.94
CA GLU A 253 -40.12 1.92 43.85
C GLU A 253 -40.11 1.45 45.32
N PRO A 254 -39.36 2.13 46.21
CA PRO A 254 -39.36 1.80 47.63
C PRO A 254 -40.74 2.06 48.28
N PRO A 255 -41.28 1.14 49.10
CA PRO A 255 -42.59 1.29 49.75
C PRO A 255 -42.72 2.61 50.51
N SER A 256 -43.93 3.18 50.50
CA SER A 256 -44.25 4.38 51.29
C SER A 256 -44.29 4.11 52.79
N ASP A 257 -44.73 2.92 53.18
CA ASP A 257 -44.74 2.45 54.56
C ASP A 257 -43.33 2.08 55.01
N LEU A 258 -42.73 2.91 55.87
CA LEU A 258 -41.38 2.71 56.40
C LEU A 258 -41.26 1.48 57.31
N SER A 259 -42.37 0.98 57.90
CA SER A 259 -42.34 -0.23 58.75
C SER A 259 -41.91 -1.49 57.99
N GLN A 260 -41.89 -1.43 56.66
CA GLN A 260 -41.46 -2.51 55.78
C GLN A 260 -39.93 -2.64 55.68
N ARG A 261 -39.16 -1.62 56.09
CA ARG A 261 -37.70 -1.62 56.00
C ARG A 261 -37.05 -2.62 56.95
N ALA A 262 -35.88 -3.11 56.58
CA ALA A 262 -35.11 -4.01 57.43
C ALA A 262 -34.67 -3.29 58.71
N PHE A 263 -34.90 -3.92 59.87
CA PHE A 263 -34.49 -3.43 61.18
C PHE A 263 -34.97 -1.99 61.44
N ASP A 264 -36.27 -1.73 61.31
CA ASP A 264 -36.90 -0.40 61.43
C ASP A 264 -36.40 0.44 62.63
N GLU A 265 -36.36 -0.16 63.83
CA GLU A 265 -35.91 0.52 65.05
C GLU A 265 -34.43 0.98 64.98
N ALA A 266 -33.57 0.29 64.22
CA ALA A 266 -32.18 0.69 64.08
C ALA A 266 -32.02 2.01 63.31
N TRP A 267 -32.89 2.28 62.34
CA TRP A 267 -32.88 3.53 61.57
C TRP A 267 -33.26 4.75 62.42
N LYS A 268 -33.96 4.55 63.54
CA LYS A 268 -34.44 5.61 64.45
C LYS A 268 -33.40 6.04 65.49
N ILE A 269 -32.23 5.38 65.54
CA ILE A 269 -31.20 5.64 66.54
C ILE A 269 -30.45 6.94 66.26
N SER A 270 -30.07 7.19 65.00
CA SER A 270 -29.34 8.40 64.59
C SER A 270 -29.73 8.81 63.17
N PRO A 271 -29.87 10.12 62.89
CA PRO A 271 -30.10 10.63 61.54
C PRO A 271 -28.85 10.55 60.65
N ASP A 272 -27.65 10.39 61.22
CA ASP A 272 -26.37 10.54 60.50
C ASP A 272 -26.23 9.61 59.28
N PRO A 273 -26.61 8.32 59.33
CA PRO A 273 -26.55 7.45 58.15
C PRO A 273 -27.43 7.97 57.01
N LEU A 274 -28.62 8.50 57.32
CA LEU A 274 -29.58 9.00 56.34
C LEU A 274 -29.13 10.35 55.74
N LEU A 275 -28.61 11.26 56.57
CA LEU A 275 -28.02 12.53 56.11
C LEU A 275 -26.84 12.27 55.19
N ARG A 276 -25.94 11.34 55.57
CA ARG A 276 -24.81 10.94 54.73
C ARG A 276 -25.25 10.25 53.45
N LEU A 277 -26.27 9.40 53.51
CA LEU A 277 -26.84 8.78 52.31
C LEU A 277 -27.39 9.85 51.36
N LEU A 278 -28.05 10.89 51.88
CA LEU A 278 -28.55 11.98 51.07
C LEU A 278 -27.43 12.83 50.44
N GLU A 279 -26.27 12.96 51.08
CA GLU A 279 -25.07 13.61 50.51
C GLU A 279 -24.36 12.71 49.47
N ASP A 280 -24.35 11.40 49.66
CA ASP A 280 -23.55 10.48 48.85
C ASP A 280 -24.31 9.83 47.68
N ALA A 281 -25.63 9.64 47.79
CA ALA A 281 -26.41 8.90 46.80
C ALA A 281 -26.67 9.72 45.52
N ALA A 282 -26.63 9.05 44.36
CA ALA A 282 -26.97 9.65 43.07
C ALA A 282 -28.36 9.24 42.54
N HIS A 283 -29.05 8.30 43.19
CA HIS A 283 -30.31 7.75 42.72
C HIS A 283 -31.52 8.40 43.43
N ASP A 284 -32.54 8.82 42.67
CA ASP A 284 -33.72 9.54 43.20
C ASP A 284 -34.52 8.71 44.22
N HIS A 285 -34.84 7.45 43.92
CA HIS A 285 -35.52 6.54 44.87
C HIS A 285 -34.76 6.33 46.19
N VAL A 286 -33.43 6.25 46.14
CA VAL A 286 -32.58 6.13 47.33
C VAL A 286 -32.68 7.40 48.18
N CYS A 287 -32.55 8.57 47.52
CA CYS A 287 -32.72 9.86 48.18
C CYS A 287 -34.12 10.04 48.75
N ARG A 288 -35.17 9.62 48.02
CA ARG A 288 -36.56 9.63 48.47
C ARG A 288 -36.78 8.78 49.71
N PHE A 289 -36.17 7.59 49.77
CA PHE A 289 -36.17 6.75 50.98
C PHE A 289 -35.49 7.45 52.17
N ALA A 290 -34.34 8.08 51.94
CA ALA A 290 -33.63 8.83 52.98
C ALA A 290 -34.46 10.03 53.48
N ILE A 291 -34.99 10.84 52.57
CA ILE A 291 -35.84 12.02 52.87
C ILE A 291 -37.08 11.60 53.66
N ARG A 292 -37.80 10.54 53.24
CA ARG A 292 -38.97 10.06 53.98
C ARG A 292 -38.60 9.59 55.38
N SER A 293 -37.49 8.87 55.53
CA SER A 293 -37.01 8.40 56.84
C SER A 293 -36.63 9.58 57.74
N LEU A 294 -35.92 10.58 57.22
CA LEU A 294 -35.56 11.80 57.97
C LEU A 294 -36.80 12.59 58.41
N LYS A 295 -37.77 12.79 57.52
CA LYS A 295 -39.01 13.50 57.85
C LYS A 295 -39.86 12.80 58.90
N ALA A 296 -39.95 11.47 58.83
CA ALA A 296 -40.78 10.69 59.74
C ALA A 296 -40.13 10.49 61.10
N ASP A 297 -38.83 10.17 61.13
CA ASP A 297 -38.13 9.74 62.34
C ASP A 297 -37.32 10.87 63.01
N PHE A 298 -36.89 11.88 62.26
CA PHE A 298 -36.01 12.97 62.74
C PHE A 298 -36.44 14.38 62.28
N PRO A 299 -37.70 14.81 62.50
CA PRO A 299 -38.16 16.13 62.07
C PRO A 299 -37.38 17.29 62.71
N ASP A 300 -36.88 17.12 63.94
CA ASP A 300 -36.10 18.14 64.63
C ASP A 300 -34.74 18.41 63.96
N ALA A 301 -34.12 17.37 63.37
CA ALA A 301 -32.86 17.49 62.63
C ALA A 301 -33.00 18.30 61.33
N LEU A 302 -34.24 18.54 60.89
CA LEU A 302 -34.55 19.30 59.67
C LEU A 302 -34.99 20.74 59.93
N ARG A 303 -35.06 21.20 61.19
CA ARG A 303 -35.47 22.58 61.51
C ARG A 303 -34.35 23.61 61.29
N GLU A 304 -33.13 23.28 61.71
CA GLU A 304 -31.96 24.17 61.61
C GLU A 304 -30.96 23.62 60.59
N VAL A 305 -31.30 23.78 59.31
CA VAL A 305 -30.49 23.23 58.20
C VAL A 305 -29.33 24.18 57.88
N ASP A 306 -28.11 23.66 57.86
CA ASP A 306 -26.93 24.39 57.38
C ASP A 306 -27.10 24.75 55.88
N PRO A 307 -27.09 26.04 55.49
CA PRO A 307 -27.19 26.46 54.10
C PRO A 307 -26.13 25.81 53.20
N ARG A 308 -24.92 25.55 53.71
CA ARG A 308 -23.86 24.91 52.92
C ARG A 308 -24.17 23.44 52.65
N TRP A 309 -24.76 22.75 53.62
CA TRP A 309 -25.23 21.39 53.42
C TRP A 309 -26.38 21.34 52.40
N LEU A 310 -27.35 22.26 52.55
CA LEU A 310 -28.48 22.35 51.63
C LEU A 310 -28.01 22.64 50.20
N ALA A 311 -27.04 23.54 50.01
CA ALA A 311 -26.45 23.84 48.72
C ALA A 311 -25.83 22.58 48.05
N ARG A 312 -25.09 21.76 48.82
CA ARG A 312 -24.46 20.53 48.30
C ARG A 312 -25.48 19.46 47.95
N VAL A 313 -26.52 19.31 48.77
CA VAL A 313 -27.57 18.31 48.53
C VAL A 313 -28.48 18.75 47.38
N GLY A 314 -28.95 20.00 47.41
CA GLY A 314 -29.86 20.56 46.42
C GLY A 314 -29.24 20.83 45.06
N SER A 315 -27.91 20.79 44.91
CA SER A 315 -27.26 20.84 43.59
C SER A 315 -27.40 19.52 42.81
N LYS A 316 -27.87 18.44 43.47
CA LYS A 316 -28.15 17.18 42.79
C LYS A 316 -29.41 17.33 41.97
N ASN A 317 -29.32 17.09 40.65
CA ASN A 317 -30.48 17.13 39.76
C ASN A 317 -31.39 15.90 39.94
N LEU A 318 -32.05 15.81 41.10
CA LEU A 318 -32.96 14.73 41.48
C LEU A 318 -34.28 15.35 41.94
N VAL A 319 -35.38 14.92 41.33
CA VAL A 319 -36.75 15.44 41.57
C VAL A 319 -37.06 15.47 43.07
N SER A 320 -36.85 14.35 43.77
CA SER A 320 -37.19 14.23 45.19
C SER A 320 -36.34 15.16 46.06
N VAL A 321 -35.09 15.41 45.67
CA VAL A 321 -34.17 16.28 46.39
C VAL A 321 -34.50 17.75 46.18
N HIS A 322 -34.81 18.15 44.94
CA HIS A 322 -35.22 19.53 44.65
C HIS A 322 -36.53 19.90 45.35
N GLU A 323 -37.52 19.02 45.34
CA GLU A 323 -38.79 19.25 46.05
C GLU A 323 -38.58 19.36 47.55
N PHE A 324 -37.74 18.48 48.12
CA PHE A 324 -37.38 18.54 49.53
C PHE A 324 -36.62 19.81 49.89
N ALA A 325 -35.64 20.23 49.08
CA ALA A 325 -34.87 21.44 49.30
C ALA A 325 -35.77 22.68 49.33
N ILE A 326 -36.76 22.75 48.43
CA ILE A 326 -37.71 23.87 48.39
C ILE A 326 -38.63 23.88 49.61
N GLU A 327 -39.05 22.71 50.09
CA GLU A 327 -39.82 22.61 51.34
C GLU A 327 -39.00 23.14 52.52
N LEU A 328 -37.72 22.75 52.63
CA LEU A 328 -36.83 23.30 53.65
C LEU A 328 -36.60 24.81 53.53
N LEU A 329 -36.49 25.35 52.31
CA LEU A 329 -36.39 26.80 52.08
C LEU A 329 -37.68 27.54 52.44
N ALA A 330 -38.85 26.93 52.20
CA ALA A 330 -40.14 27.55 52.48
C ALA A 330 -40.48 27.53 53.98
N ASP A 331 -40.10 26.47 54.68
CA ASP A 331 -40.41 26.27 56.10
C ASP A 331 -39.45 27.03 57.04
N ASN A 332 -38.29 27.48 56.54
CA ASN A 332 -37.30 28.19 57.34
C ASN A 332 -37.29 29.71 57.05
N PRO A 333 -37.80 30.56 57.96
CA PRO A 333 -37.86 32.01 57.76
C PRO A 333 -36.49 32.69 57.70
N GLU A 334 -35.41 32.07 58.20
CA GLU A 334 -34.05 32.62 58.10
C GLU A 334 -33.48 32.52 56.67
N LEU A 335 -34.02 31.58 55.87
CA LEU A 335 -33.66 31.32 54.47
C LEU A 335 -34.55 32.13 53.51
N ALA A 336 -34.63 33.45 53.70
CA ALA A 336 -35.37 34.32 52.80
C ALA A 336 -34.66 34.45 51.42
N PRO A 337 -35.40 34.49 50.29
CA PRO A 337 -34.83 34.56 48.93
C PRO A 337 -33.80 35.69 48.72
N ALA A 338 -34.01 36.85 49.33
CA ALA A 338 -33.09 37.98 49.24
C ALA A 338 -31.67 37.68 49.77
N ARG A 339 -31.53 36.72 50.68
CA ARG A 339 -30.25 36.34 51.32
C ARG A 339 -29.55 35.17 50.62
N PHE A 340 -30.14 34.56 49.60
CA PHE A 340 -29.58 33.36 48.96
C PHE A 340 -28.19 33.57 48.36
N ALA A 341 -27.86 34.78 47.90
CA ALA A 341 -26.51 35.09 47.43
C ALA A 341 -25.48 35.05 48.59
N GLU A 342 -25.81 35.65 49.74
CA GLU A 342 -24.95 35.67 50.93
C GLU A 342 -24.78 34.28 51.55
N LEU A 343 -25.84 33.47 51.51
CA LEU A 343 -25.89 32.12 52.09
C LEU A 343 -25.31 31.03 51.15
N GLY A 344 -24.92 31.39 49.92
CA GLY A 344 -24.38 30.44 48.94
C GLY A 344 -25.43 29.51 48.28
N LEU A 345 -26.71 29.88 48.35
CA LEU A 345 -27.85 29.11 47.83
C LEU A 345 -28.28 29.54 46.43
N ARG A 346 -27.80 30.70 45.94
CA ARG A 346 -28.19 31.25 44.62
C ARG A 346 -27.99 30.25 43.48
N GLU A 347 -26.80 29.69 43.34
CA GLU A 347 -26.48 28.78 42.22
C GLU A 347 -27.28 27.48 42.29
N MET A 348 -27.54 26.98 43.50
CA MET A 348 -28.42 25.82 43.71
C MET A 348 -29.84 26.10 43.18
N VAL A 349 -30.44 27.23 43.57
CA VAL A 349 -31.81 27.59 43.14
C VAL A 349 -31.85 27.89 41.64
N LEU A 350 -30.84 28.54 41.07
CA LEU A 350 -30.78 28.76 39.61
C LEU A 350 -30.59 27.45 38.84
N GLY A 351 -29.83 26.49 39.39
CA GLY A 351 -29.70 25.14 38.82
C GLY A 351 -31.04 24.40 38.74
N MET A 352 -31.97 24.67 39.65
CA MET A 352 -33.32 24.09 39.62
C MET A 352 -34.17 24.55 38.41
N LEU A 353 -33.72 25.52 37.61
CA LEU A 353 -34.34 25.82 36.31
C LEU A 353 -34.28 24.61 35.34
N LEU A 354 -33.28 23.75 35.51
CA LEU A 354 -33.11 22.48 34.76
C LEU A 354 -33.72 21.27 35.48
N SER A 355 -34.47 21.49 36.55
CA SER A 355 -35.13 20.43 37.30
C SER A 355 -36.27 19.80 36.50
N ASP A 356 -36.36 18.47 36.55
CA ASP A 356 -37.51 17.71 36.06
C ASP A 356 -38.77 17.92 36.94
N SER A 357 -38.64 18.49 38.14
CA SER A 357 -39.79 18.89 38.96
C SER A 357 -40.31 20.26 38.53
N ASN A 358 -41.53 20.29 37.99
CA ASN A 358 -42.24 21.55 37.66
C ASN A 358 -42.32 22.48 38.88
N LYS A 359 -42.59 21.94 40.07
CA LYS A 359 -42.65 22.70 41.33
C LYS A 359 -41.31 23.41 41.59
N ALA A 360 -40.20 22.72 41.34
CA ALA A 360 -38.88 23.29 41.56
C ALA A 360 -38.47 24.33 40.52
N ALA A 361 -38.76 24.04 39.26
CA ALA A 361 -38.52 24.98 38.18
C ALA A 361 -39.36 26.26 38.33
N GLU A 362 -40.62 26.17 38.76
CA GLU A 362 -41.45 27.35 39.04
C GLU A 362 -40.88 28.21 40.17
N TYR A 363 -40.44 27.57 41.26
CA TYR A 363 -39.76 28.27 42.36
C TYR A 363 -38.50 29.00 41.87
N ALA A 364 -37.67 28.31 41.07
CA ALA A 364 -36.47 28.87 40.47
C ALA A 364 -36.76 30.03 39.51
N VAL A 365 -37.80 29.93 38.68
CA VAL A 365 -38.24 31.00 37.78
C VAL A 365 -38.68 32.25 38.56
N ASN A 366 -39.45 32.06 39.65
CA ASN A 366 -39.88 33.18 40.48
C ASN A 366 -38.69 33.86 41.18
N TYR A 367 -37.75 33.06 41.69
CA TYR A 367 -36.50 33.57 42.24
C TYR A 367 -35.69 34.33 41.18
N ALA A 368 -35.51 33.76 40.00
CA ALA A 368 -34.76 34.35 38.89
C ALA A 368 -35.34 35.69 38.43
N LYS A 369 -36.66 35.80 38.33
CA LYS A 369 -37.35 37.05 38.00
C LYS A 369 -37.14 38.15 39.04
N ALA A 370 -37.16 37.80 40.32
CA ALA A 370 -37.10 38.78 41.42
C ALA A 370 -35.67 39.16 41.84
N HIS A 371 -34.72 38.22 41.77
CA HIS A 371 -33.41 38.34 42.44
C HIS A 371 -32.19 38.04 41.56
N ALA A 372 -32.38 37.50 40.34
CA ALA A 372 -31.28 37.21 39.41
C ALA A 372 -31.52 37.83 38.02
N PRO A 373 -31.38 39.17 37.89
CA PRO A 373 -31.58 39.85 36.60
C PRO A 373 -30.56 39.43 35.54
N GLU A 374 -29.33 39.11 35.97
CA GLU A 374 -28.22 38.69 35.12
C GLU A 374 -28.03 37.16 35.21
N ILE A 375 -28.52 36.46 34.19
CA ILE A 375 -28.35 35.01 34.03
C ILE A 375 -27.46 34.78 32.80
N PRO A 376 -26.39 33.97 32.90
CA PRO A 376 -25.52 33.68 31.75
C PRO A 376 -26.31 33.10 30.57
N VAL A 377 -25.99 33.56 29.36
CA VAL A 377 -26.62 33.08 28.11
C VAL A 377 -26.56 31.57 28.00
N ARG A 378 -25.42 30.96 28.35
CA ARG A 378 -25.23 29.51 28.34
C ARG A 378 -26.31 28.78 29.14
N LEU A 379 -26.61 29.25 30.36
CA LEU A 379 -27.63 28.64 31.21
C LEU A 379 -29.03 28.87 30.62
N LEU A 380 -29.30 30.07 30.07
CA LEU A 380 -30.58 30.33 29.40
C LEU A 380 -30.80 29.42 28.20
N VAL A 381 -29.77 29.17 27.40
CA VAL A 381 -29.83 28.23 26.28
C VAL A 381 -30.12 26.81 26.77
N GLU A 382 -29.36 26.34 27.75
CA GLU A 382 -29.56 25.00 28.32
C GLU A 382 -30.98 24.82 28.89
N VAL A 383 -31.50 25.83 29.58
CA VAL A 383 -32.87 25.83 30.12
C VAL A 383 -33.92 25.89 29.01
N ALA A 384 -33.67 26.63 27.93
CA ALA A 384 -34.59 26.71 26.81
C ALA A 384 -34.71 25.35 26.06
N GLU A 385 -33.63 24.58 26.00
CA GLU A 385 -33.61 23.27 25.34
C GLU A 385 -34.14 22.15 26.24
N ASN A 386 -33.68 22.11 27.50
CA ASN A 386 -33.85 20.95 28.38
C ASN A 386 -34.74 21.21 29.61
N GLY A 387 -35.12 22.47 29.88
CA GLY A 387 -35.90 22.81 31.05
C GLY A 387 -37.32 22.26 31.03
N SER A 388 -37.99 22.30 32.17
CA SER A 388 -39.44 22.06 32.24
C SER A 388 -40.22 23.19 31.55
N PRO A 389 -41.50 23.00 31.18
CA PRO A 389 -42.30 24.02 30.50
C PRO A 389 -42.25 25.45 31.09
N PRO A 390 -42.36 25.67 32.42
CA PRO A 390 -42.28 27.01 33.00
C PRO A 390 -40.89 27.64 32.86
N ALA A 391 -39.82 26.85 32.99
CA ALA A 391 -38.44 27.32 32.85
C ALA A 391 -38.07 27.60 31.39
N LYS A 392 -38.49 26.75 30.45
CA LYS A 392 -38.33 26.96 29.00
C LYS A 392 -38.94 28.28 28.57
N SER A 393 -40.21 28.53 28.93
CA SER A 393 -40.90 29.77 28.58
C SER A 393 -40.17 31.01 29.13
N PHE A 394 -39.68 30.94 30.36
CA PHE A 394 -38.88 32.00 30.97
C PHE A 394 -37.57 32.25 30.20
N ALA A 395 -36.82 31.19 29.87
CA ALA A 395 -35.53 31.29 29.20
C ALA A 395 -35.65 31.81 27.76
N VAL A 396 -36.62 31.30 26.98
CA VAL A 396 -36.92 31.80 25.62
C VAL A 396 -37.27 33.28 25.65
N GLY A 397 -38.13 33.71 26.59
CA GLY A 397 -38.50 35.12 26.73
C GLY A 397 -37.30 36.02 27.09
N ARG A 398 -36.35 35.53 27.89
CA ARG A 398 -35.10 36.25 28.17
C ARG A 398 -34.22 36.36 26.92
N LEU A 399 -33.98 35.26 26.21
CA LEU A 399 -33.18 35.24 24.98
C LEU A 399 -33.78 36.12 23.87
N GLU A 400 -35.11 36.16 23.75
CA GLU A 400 -35.81 37.07 22.84
C GLU A 400 -35.50 38.54 23.11
N GLY A 401 -35.36 38.92 24.38
CA GLY A 401 -35.05 40.29 24.81
C GLY A 401 -33.58 40.68 24.67
N MET A 402 -32.65 39.75 24.47
CA MET A 402 -31.20 40.03 24.35
C MET A 402 -30.81 40.47 22.94
N ALA A 403 -29.76 41.30 22.81
CA ALA A 403 -29.22 41.64 21.50
C ALA A 403 -28.49 40.42 20.89
N PRO A 404 -28.50 40.21 19.55
CA PRO A 404 -27.86 39.04 18.93
C PRO A 404 -26.37 38.89 19.29
N ARG A 405 -25.65 40.01 19.43
CA ARG A 405 -24.22 40.02 19.79
C ARG A 405 -23.95 39.59 21.22
N ASP A 406 -24.89 39.82 22.14
CA ASP A 406 -24.77 39.37 23.53
C ASP A 406 -25.02 37.86 23.65
N ILE A 407 -25.82 37.28 22.74
CA ILE A 407 -26.02 35.82 22.65
C ILE A 407 -24.79 35.14 22.03
N GLY A 408 -24.22 35.76 20.99
CA GLY A 408 -23.02 35.27 20.30
C GLY A 408 -23.33 34.43 19.07
N LEU A 409 -22.51 34.59 18.02
CA LEU A 409 -22.70 33.93 16.72
C LEU A 409 -22.65 32.41 16.82
N ALA A 410 -21.64 31.87 17.51
CA ALA A 410 -21.46 30.42 17.66
C ALA A 410 -22.68 29.77 18.31
N THR A 411 -23.16 30.35 19.42
CA THR A 411 -24.36 29.87 20.13
C THR A 411 -25.59 29.91 19.26
N LEU A 412 -25.80 31.00 18.50
CA LEU A 412 -26.93 31.09 17.59
C LEU A 412 -26.86 30.09 16.42
N ILE A 413 -25.65 29.79 15.94
CA ILE A 413 -25.42 28.75 14.93
C ILE A 413 -25.81 27.37 15.51
N ASP A 414 -25.39 27.06 16.73
CA ASP A 414 -25.72 25.79 17.39
C ASP A 414 -27.24 25.67 17.59
N LEU A 415 -27.90 26.76 18.00
CA LEU A 415 -29.35 26.83 18.20
C LEU A 415 -30.19 26.64 16.92
N LEU A 416 -29.61 26.77 15.73
CA LEU A 416 -30.33 26.45 14.49
C LEU A 416 -30.69 24.96 14.40
N ALA A 417 -29.91 24.09 15.04
CA ALA A 417 -30.19 22.64 15.08
C ALA A 417 -31.35 22.28 16.03
N SER A 418 -31.77 23.20 16.90
CA SER A 418 -32.87 22.98 17.84
C SER A 418 -34.21 23.27 17.18
N HIS A 419 -35.06 22.25 17.05
CA HIS A 419 -36.40 22.38 16.46
C HIS A 419 -37.28 23.43 17.18
N GLU A 420 -37.11 23.60 18.50
CA GLU A 420 -37.85 24.58 19.30
C GLU A 420 -37.32 26.00 19.11
N LEU A 421 -35.99 26.16 18.94
CA LEU A 421 -35.32 27.46 18.97
C LEU A 421 -34.88 27.99 17.60
N VAL A 422 -34.96 27.17 16.53
CA VAL A 422 -34.54 27.53 15.17
C VAL A 422 -35.14 28.85 14.68
N LYS A 423 -36.41 29.14 15.01
CA LYS A 423 -37.08 30.40 14.63
C LYS A 423 -36.45 31.61 15.32
N LEU A 424 -36.16 31.50 16.61
CA LEU A 424 -35.50 32.54 17.40
C LEU A 424 -34.06 32.74 16.91
N ALA A 425 -33.32 31.65 16.78
CA ALA A 425 -31.93 31.65 16.33
C ALA A 425 -31.81 32.33 14.96
N ARG A 426 -32.63 31.92 13.99
CA ARG A 426 -32.64 32.49 12.64
C ARG A 426 -32.96 33.98 12.63
N LYS A 427 -33.94 34.41 13.42
CA LYS A 427 -34.30 35.83 13.55
C LYS A 427 -33.11 36.63 14.08
N LYS A 428 -32.47 36.19 15.17
CA LYS A 428 -31.33 36.88 15.78
C LYS A 428 -30.10 36.89 14.85
N LEU A 429 -29.87 35.80 14.13
CA LEU A 429 -28.82 35.69 13.13
C LEU A 429 -29.00 36.68 11.97
N ASP A 430 -30.21 36.74 11.39
CA ASP A 430 -30.56 37.69 10.32
C ASP A 430 -30.52 39.16 10.81
N GLU A 431 -30.72 39.43 12.11
CA GLU A 431 -30.68 40.78 12.71
C GLU A 431 -29.25 41.30 12.97
N GLY A 432 -28.28 40.42 13.25
CA GLY A 432 -27.01 40.82 13.86
C GLY A 432 -25.72 40.44 13.14
N PHE A 433 -25.77 39.51 12.18
CA PHE A 433 -24.59 38.88 11.60
C PHE A 433 -24.65 38.76 10.07
N GLY A 434 -23.49 38.79 9.43
CA GLY A 434 -23.32 38.56 7.99
C GLY A 434 -22.10 37.70 7.66
N PRO A 435 -21.76 37.54 6.37
CA PRO A 435 -20.67 36.66 5.95
C PRO A 435 -19.27 37.05 6.47
N ASP A 436 -19.05 38.31 6.85
CA ASP A 436 -17.76 38.78 7.40
C ASP A 436 -17.56 38.39 8.86
N ASP A 437 -18.63 38.02 9.57
CA ASP A 437 -18.56 37.57 10.96
C ASP A 437 -18.23 36.07 11.06
N LEU A 438 -18.29 35.33 9.94
CA LEU A 438 -17.97 33.90 9.89
C LEU A 438 -16.47 33.69 9.67
N ASP A 439 -15.91 32.72 10.39
CA ASP A 439 -14.62 32.10 10.10
C ASP A 439 -14.79 30.68 9.53
N ALA A 440 -13.68 30.00 9.27
CA ALA A 440 -13.68 28.65 8.70
C ALA A 440 -14.31 27.61 9.64
N GLU A 441 -14.15 27.76 10.96
CA GLU A 441 -14.68 26.83 11.97
C GLU A 441 -16.20 26.94 12.06
N LEU A 442 -16.73 28.18 12.15
CA LEU A 442 -18.16 28.43 12.20
C LEU A 442 -18.85 28.05 10.88
N TYR A 443 -18.20 28.29 9.74
CA TYR A 443 -18.71 27.81 8.46
C TYR A 443 -18.73 26.28 8.38
N LEU A 444 -17.69 25.61 8.89
CA LEU A 444 -17.65 24.15 8.96
C LEU A 444 -18.86 23.62 9.74
N ARG A 445 -19.10 24.15 10.95
CA ARG A 445 -20.28 23.78 11.77
C ARG A 445 -21.59 23.94 11.01
N LEU A 446 -21.77 25.06 10.30
CA LEU A 446 -22.97 25.29 9.49
C LEU A 446 -23.09 24.33 8.30
N ALA A 447 -21.96 23.95 7.68
CA ALA A 447 -21.93 23.12 6.48
C ALA A 447 -22.07 21.62 6.78
N THR A 448 -21.60 21.16 7.94
CA THR A 448 -21.73 19.76 8.41
C THR A 448 -22.96 19.54 9.29
N GLY A 449 -23.53 20.63 9.79
CA GLY A 449 -24.73 20.64 10.62
C GLY A 449 -25.99 20.17 9.91
N ASP A 450 -27.13 20.41 10.56
CA ASP A 450 -28.43 19.98 10.08
C ASP A 450 -28.90 20.75 8.83
N ARG A 451 -30.11 20.42 8.35
CA ARG A 451 -30.64 21.04 7.14
C ARG A 451 -30.86 22.55 7.30
N ASP A 452 -31.24 23.02 8.48
CA ASP A 452 -31.52 24.44 8.71
C ASP A 452 -30.23 25.26 8.82
N GLN A 453 -29.19 24.71 9.43
CA GLN A 453 -27.82 25.24 9.43
C GLN A 453 -27.25 25.35 8.00
N GLN A 454 -27.33 24.26 7.22
CA GLN A 454 -26.85 24.25 5.83
C GLN A 454 -27.62 25.25 4.94
N ASN A 455 -28.94 25.31 5.09
CA ASN A 455 -29.79 26.26 4.36
C ASN A 455 -29.46 27.70 4.75
N TYR A 456 -29.25 27.97 6.04
CA TYR A 456 -28.89 29.29 6.52
C TYR A 456 -27.56 29.77 5.92
N ALA A 457 -26.51 28.92 5.93
CA ALA A 457 -25.24 29.27 5.30
C ALA A 457 -25.39 29.56 3.80
N ALA A 458 -26.12 28.72 3.07
CA ALA A 458 -26.36 28.93 1.65
C ALA A 458 -27.13 30.24 1.38
N GLU A 459 -28.15 30.54 2.17
CA GLU A 459 -28.92 31.77 2.07
C GLU A 459 -28.12 33.01 2.46
N MET A 460 -27.28 32.95 3.50
CA MET A 460 -26.47 34.08 3.96
C MET A 460 -25.56 34.57 2.84
N PHE A 461 -24.77 33.67 2.23
CA PHE A 461 -23.88 34.04 1.12
C PHE A 461 -24.65 34.45 -0.14
N LYS A 462 -25.81 33.84 -0.40
CA LYS A 462 -26.70 34.21 -1.52
C LYS A 462 -27.29 35.61 -1.35
N LYS A 463 -27.84 35.94 -0.18
CA LYS A 463 -28.40 37.27 0.15
C LYS A 463 -27.31 38.34 0.07
N ALA A 464 -26.12 38.05 0.57
CA ALA A 464 -24.97 38.95 0.50
C ALA A 464 -24.32 39.06 -0.90
N LYS A 465 -24.76 38.25 -1.88
CA LYS A 465 -24.18 38.17 -3.24
C LYS A 465 -22.67 37.93 -3.24
N ARG A 466 -22.18 37.12 -2.30
CA ARG A 466 -20.76 36.78 -2.15
C ARG A 466 -20.51 35.30 -2.38
N LYS A 467 -19.30 34.98 -2.84
CA LYS A 467 -18.83 33.59 -2.93
C LYS A 467 -18.27 33.16 -1.58
N VAL A 468 -18.50 31.91 -1.21
CA VAL A 468 -17.84 31.29 -0.05
C VAL A 468 -16.32 31.29 -0.30
N PRO A 469 -15.51 31.80 0.66
CA PRO A 469 -14.06 31.75 0.61
C PRO A 469 -13.53 30.32 0.38
N ALA A 470 -12.44 30.19 -0.37
CA ALA A 470 -11.83 28.87 -0.63
C ALA A 470 -11.33 28.22 0.67
N GLU A 471 -10.87 29.01 1.63
CA GLU A 471 -10.47 28.54 2.96
C GLU A 471 -11.59 27.79 3.69
N PHE A 472 -12.81 28.29 3.63
CA PHE A 472 -13.95 27.67 4.31
C PHE A 472 -14.30 26.33 3.63
N LEU A 473 -14.24 26.29 2.30
CA LEU A 473 -14.47 25.06 1.55
C LEU A 473 -13.38 24.00 1.81
N ARG A 474 -12.12 24.42 2.06
CA ARG A 474 -11.03 23.51 2.49
C ARG A 474 -11.34 22.87 3.84
N ALA A 475 -11.70 23.69 4.85
CA ALA A 475 -12.06 23.19 6.16
C ALA A 475 -13.18 22.13 6.09
N VAL A 476 -14.17 22.34 5.22
CA VAL A 476 -15.25 21.35 5.00
C VAL A 476 -14.75 20.05 4.39
N VAL A 477 -13.87 20.08 3.39
CA VAL A 477 -13.40 18.83 2.77
C VAL A 477 -12.43 18.05 3.65
N GLU A 478 -11.64 18.76 4.46
CA GLU A 478 -10.66 18.20 5.41
C GLU A 478 -11.31 17.51 6.61
N SER A 479 -12.51 17.94 6.99
CA SER A 479 -13.27 17.34 8.09
C SER A 479 -13.63 15.88 7.82
N ASP A 480 -13.41 15.03 8.83
CA ASP A 480 -13.79 13.62 8.84
C ASP A 480 -15.30 13.43 9.05
N GLU A 481 -16.00 14.45 9.55
CA GLU A 481 -17.46 14.41 9.79
C GLU A 481 -18.27 14.46 8.48
N VAL A 482 -17.65 14.85 7.36
CA VAL A 482 -18.33 15.03 6.08
C VAL A 482 -18.45 13.72 5.30
N ALA A 483 -19.67 13.40 4.88
CA ALA A 483 -19.93 12.25 4.03
C ALA A 483 -19.25 12.40 2.65
N SER A 484 -18.83 11.27 2.06
CA SER A 484 -18.06 11.25 0.80
C SER A 484 -18.74 11.99 -0.36
N TRP A 485 -20.08 11.92 -0.46
CA TRP A 485 -20.85 12.62 -1.50
C TRP A 485 -20.90 14.14 -1.30
N GLN A 486 -20.99 14.62 -0.06
CA GLN A 486 -20.92 16.05 0.27
C GLN A 486 -19.52 16.58 -0.03
N ARG A 487 -18.48 15.84 0.39
CA ARG A 487 -17.08 16.16 0.10
C ARG A 487 -16.86 16.32 -1.40
N ARG A 488 -17.36 15.40 -2.22
CA ARG A 488 -17.26 15.50 -3.70
C ARG A 488 -17.95 16.75 -4.24
N ARG A 489 -19.10 17.14 -3.70
CA ARG A 489 -19.82 18.37 -4.10
C ARG A 489 -19.01 19.62 -3.76
N VAL A 490 -18.42 19.68 -2.58
CA VAL A 490 -17.57 20.80 -2.14
C VAL A 490 -16.28 20.87 -2.95
N LEU A 491 -15.62 19.73 -3.19
CA LEU A 491 -14.46 19.63 -4.10
C LEU A 491 -14.81 20.14 -5.51
N THR A 492 -16.00 19.84 -6.03
CA THR A 492 -16.44 20.35 -7.34
C THR A 492 -16.52 21.89 -7.36
N GLU A 493 -16.99 22.51 -6.27
CA GLU A 493 -16.99 23.98 -6.15
C GLU A 493 -15.59 24.56 -5.93
N LEU A 494 -14.74 23.86 -5.16
CA LEU A 494 -13.36 24.26 -4.90
C LEU A 494 -12.51 24.22 -6.19
N GLY A 495 -12.69 23.20 -7.02
CA GLY A 495 -12.01 23.07 -8.32
C GLY A 495 -12.35 24.15 -9.35
N LYS A 496 -13.39 24.97 -9.11
CA LYS A 496 -13.72 26.16 -9.91
C LYS A 496 -12.94 27.41 -9.48
N ARG A 497 -12.15 27.33 -8.39
CA ARG A 497 -11.34 28.43 -7.85
C ARG A 497 -9.95 28.41 -8.49
N LYS A 498 -9.25 29.55 -8.44
CA LYS A 498 -7.86 29.62 -8.90
C LYS A 498 -6.95 28.89 -7.91
N ALA A 499 -5.87 28.27 -8.37
CA ALA A 499 -4.94 27.55 -7.51
C ALA A 499 -4.38 28.41 -6.35
N ARG A 500 -4.16 29.71 -6.58
CA ARG A 500 -3.71 30.65 -5.55
C ARG A 500 -4.73 30.88 -4.43
N ASP A 501 -6.02 30.82 -4.77
CA ASP A 501 -7.10 30.96 -3.78
C ASP A 501 -7.24 29.68 -2.93
N ILE A 502 -6.95 28.51 -3.53
CA ILE A 502 -6.97 27.21 -2.84
C ILE A 502 -5.68 26.99 -2.02
N GLY A 503 -4.54 27.49 -2.50
CA GLY A 503 -3.21 27.21 -1.97
C GLY A 503 -2.55 26.05 -2.70
N VAL A 504 -1.41 26.32 -3.36
CA VAL A 504 -0.67 25.32 -4.14
C VAL A 504 -0.16 24.17 -3.27
N ALA A 505 0.40 24.47 -2.09
CA ALA A 505 0.86 23.46 -1.14
C ALA A 505 -0.28 22.51 -0.73
N TRP A 506 -1.47 23.06 -0.46
CA TRP A 506 -2.65 22.26 -0.14
C TRP A 506 -3.05 21.32 -1.28
N ILE A 507 -3.03 21.79 -2.54
CA ILE A 507 -3.32 20.95 -3.71
C ILE A 507 -2.31 19.80 -3.80
N GLN A 508 -1.03 20.08 -3.54
CA GLN A 508 0.03 19.06 -3.56
C GLN A 508 -0.16 18.00 -2.48
N ASP A 509 -0.46 18.41 -1.25
CA ASP A 509 -0.72 17.50 -0.13
C ASP A 509 -2.03 16.72 -0.32
N ALA A 510 -3.08 17.38 -0.80
CA ALA A 510 -4.38 16.76 -1.05
C ALA A 510 -4.33 15.67 -2.13
N LEU A 511 -3.44 15.78 -3.13
CA LEU A 511 -3.23 14.71 -4.10
C LEU A 511 -2.75 13.41 -3.44
N LEU A 512 -2.02 13.52 -2.32
CA LEU A 512 -1.46 12.37 -1.60
C LEU A 512 -2.46 11.74 -0.64
N ASP A 513 -3.53 12.45 -0.29
CA ASP A 513 -4.60 11.95 0.55
C ASP A 513 -5.60 11.14 -0.31
N PRO A 514 -5.86 9.86 0.03
CA PRO A 514 -6.84 9.03 -0.68
C PRO A 514 -8.25 9.65 -0.75
N ARG A 515 -8.63 10.52 0.20
CA ARG A 515 -9.93 11.20 0.23
C ARG A 515 -10.10 12.21 -0.91
N PHE A 516 -9.02 12.78 -1.44
CA PHE A 516 -9.06 13.86 -2.43
C PHE A 516 -8.35 13.51 -3.74
N SER A 517 -7.46 12.50 -3.74
CA SER A 517 -6.58 12.13 -4.85
C SER A 517 -7.26 12.16 -6.22
N ASP A 518 -8.41 11.49 -6.39
CA ASP A 518 -9.08 11.42 -7.69
C ASP A 518 -9.57 12.78 -8.21
N SER A 519 -10.11 13.61 -7.31
CA SER A 519 -10.63 14.94 -7.67
C SER A 519 -9.49 15.89 -8.00
N VAL A 520 -8.43 15.88 -7.18
CA VAL A 520 -7.25 16.71 -7.40
C VAL A 520 -6.51 16.30 -8.67
N ALA A 521 -6.40 15.00 -8.95
CA ALA A 521 -5.84 14.48 -10.20
C ALA A 521 -6.61 15.01 -11.43
N GLN A 522 -7.95 15.10 -11.35
CA GLN A 522 -8.76 15.68 -12.41
C GLN A 522 -8.50 17.18 -12.57
N TRP A 523 -8.30 17.93 -11.48
CA TRP A 523 -7.97 19.35 -11.56
C TRP A 523 -6.61 19.59 -12.20
N LEU A 524 -5.60 18.76 -11.88
CA LEU A 524 -4.28 18.83 -12.48
C LEU A 524 -4.33 18.55 -13.98
N ARG A 525 -5.10 17.54 -14.42
CA ARG A 525 -5.35 17.28 -15.86
C ARG A 525 -6.03 18.45 -16.56
N ALA A 526 -6.92 19.15 -15.85
CA ALA A 526 -7.60 20.35 -16.34
C ALA A 526 -6.69 21.60 -16.35
N GLY A 527 -5.45 21.50 -15.86
CA GLY A 527 -4.48 22.59 -15.86
C GLY A 527 -4.68 23.61 -14.75
N ILE A 528 -5.19 23.18 -13.58
CA ILE A 528 -5.33 24.09 -12.42
C ILE A 528 -3.99 24.69 -11.98
N LEU A 529 -2.89 23.92 -12.15
CA LEU A 529 -1.51 24.38 -12.03
C LEU A 529 -0.88 24.44 -13.42
N ALA A 530 -0.37 25.60 -13.81
CA ALA A 530 0.30 25.81 -15.09
C ALA A 530 1.40 26.88 -14.95
N GLY A 531 2.38 26.86 -15.86
CA GLY A 531 3.48 27.83 -15.85
C GLY A 531 4.31 27.73 -14.57
N ASP A 532 4.52 28.87 -13.89
CA ASP A 532 5.30 28.96 -12.66
C ASP A 532 4.59 28.37 -11.44
N ASP A 533 3.26 28.25 -11.47
CA ASP A 533 2.48 27.65 -10.37
C ASP A 533 2.60 26.10 -10.35
N LEU A 534 3.15 25.48 -11.41
CA LEU A 534 3.44 24.04 -11.49
C LEU A 534 4.91 23.77 -11.22
N ASP A 535 5.21 23.25 -10.02
CA ASP A 535 6.54 22.76 -9.67
C ASP A 535 6.82 21.42 -10.37
N VAL A 536 7.74 21.45 -11.33
CA VAL A 536 8.12 20.29 -12.14
C VAL A 536 8.91 19.28 -11.32
N ASP A 537 9.71 19.70 -10.35
CA ASP A 537 10.50 18.77 -9.53
C ASP A 537 9.61 18.02 -8.54
N TRP A 538 8.56 18.66 -8.03
CA TRP A 538 7.49 17.97 -7.31
C TRP A 538 6.81 16.89 -8.19
N VAL A 539 6.41 17.21 -9.42
CA VAL A 539 5.78 16.21 -10.33
C VAL A 539 6.75 15.07 -10.67
N LYS A 540 8.05 15.36 -10.87
CA LYS A 540 9.08 14.31 -11.01
C LYS A 540 9.15 13.41 -9.78
N GLY A 541 9.04 13.98 -8.58
CA GLY A 541 8.96 13.21 -7.33
C GLY A 541 7.78 12.23 -7.33
N LEU A 542 6.61 12.65 -7.84
CA LEU A 542 5.42 11.81 -7.92
C LEU A 542 5.59 10.58 -8.83
N SER A 543 6.45 10.64 -9.87
CA SER A 543 6.66 9.51 -10.78
C SER A 543 7.29 8.29 -10.09
N THR A 544 7.97 8.51 -8.96
CA THR A 544 8.56 7.44 -8.15
C THR A 544 7.51 6.68 -7.34
N ARG A 545 6.36 7.30 -7.05
CA ARG A 545 5.28 6.73 -6.22
C ARG A 545 4.34 5.89 -7.09
N PRO A 546 4.14 4.58 -6.81
CA PRO A 546 3.31 3.70 -7.65
C PRO A 546 1.90 4.23 -7.94
N GLY A 547 1.19 4.76 -6.93
CA GLY A 547 -0.19 5.24 -7.08
C GLY A 547 -0.35 6.51 -7.93
N GLN A 548 0.70 7.34 -8.03
CA GLN A 548 0.64 8.63 -8.75
C GLN A 548 1.48 8.65 -10.04
N ARG A 549 2.19 7.55 -10.34
CA ARG A 549 3.11 7.48 -11.48
C ARG A 549 2.44 7.78 -12.81
N SER A 550 1.29 7.15 -13.07
CA SER A 550 0.56 7.34 -14.32
C SER A 550 0.16 8.81 -14.53
N LEU A 551 -0.39 9.46 -13.50
CA LEU A 551 -0.72 10.89 -13.52
C LEU A 551 0.51 11.76 -13.73
N ALA A 552 1.61 11.49 -13.01
CA ALA A 552 2.84 12.25 -13.13
C ALA A 552 3.40 12.20 -14.56
N LEU A 553 3.45 11.00 -15.17
CA LEU A 553 3.91 10.82 -16.54
C LEU A 553 2.96 11.47 -17.57
N GLU A 554 1.66 11.48 -17.32
CA GLU A 554 0.67 12.18 -18.15
C GLU A 554 0.90 13.70 -18.12
N LEU A 555 1.09 14.29 -16.93
CA LEU A 555 1.34 15.72 -16.76
C LEU A 555 2.68 16.14 -17.35
N LEU A 556 3.76 15.40 -17.06
CA LEU A 556 5.10 15.63 -17.60
C LEU A 556 5.16 15.42 -19.13
N GLY A 557 4.36 14.49 -19.66
CA GLY A 557 4.21 14.24 -21.09
C GLY A 557 3.47 15.32 -21.85
N ASN A 558 2.68 16.15 -21.16
CA ASN A 558 1.90 17.21 -21.77
C ASN A 558 2.77 18.46 -22.00
N THR A 559 3.29 18.60 -23.22
CA THR A 559 4.16 19.72 -23.61
C THR A 559 3.52 21.11 -23.51
N LYS A 560 2.18 21.20 -23.40
CA LYS A 560 1.47 22.46 -23.12
C LYS A 560 1.54 22.87 -21.66
N LEU A 561 1.73 21.92 -20.75
CA LEU A 561 1.85 22.14 -19.30
C LEU A 561 3.32 22.26 -18.88
N VAL A 562 4.16 21.33 -19.35
CA VAL A 562 5.59 21.27 -19.03
C VAL A 562 6.39 21.30 -20.33
N ALA A 563 7.07 22.42 -20.58
CA ALA A 563 7.98 22.52 -21.72
C ALA A 563 9.13 21.50 -21.58
N PRO A 564 9.59 20.86 -22.68
CA PRO A 564 10.66 19.85 -22.64
C PRO A 564 11.93 20.31 -21.92
N ALA A 565 12.30 21.58 -22.05
CA ALA A 565 13.46 22.16 -21.38
C ALA A 565 13.36 22.13 -19.84
N ARG A 566 12.15 22.17 -19.25
CA ARG A 566 11.93 22.17 -17.79
C ARG A 566 12.11 20.77 -17.16
N LEU A 567 12.01 19.70 -17.95
CA LEU A 567 12.24 18.33 -17.45
C LEU A 567 13.71 18.07 -17.18
N GLY A 568 14.61 18.63 -17.99
CA GLY A 568 16.05 18.45 -17.87
C GLY A 568 16.53 17.09 -18.40
N LEU A 569 17.61 17.13 -19.18
CA LEU A 569 18.23 15.94 -19.78
C LEU A 569 18.70 14.93 -18.73
N SER A 570 19.31 15.41 -17.65
CA SER A 570 19.88 14.56 -16.59
C SER A 570 18.81 13.67 -15.94
N TRP A 571 17.62 14.21 -15.69
CA TRP A 571 16.52 13.46 -15.12
C TRP A 571 15.97 12.42 -16.10
N LEU A 572 15.77 12.79 -17.37
CA LEU A 572 15.31 11.84 -18.40
C LEU A 572 16.31 10.69 -18.63
N LEU A 573 17.62 10.98 -18.63
CA LEU A 573 18.65 9.93 -18.72
C LEU A 573 18.67 9.03 -17.48
N ALA A 574 18.39 9.57 -16.29
CA ALA A 574 18.23 8.76 -15.09
C ALA A 574 16.99 7.86 -15.17
N MET A 575 15.86 8.38 -15.67
CA MET A 575 14.63 7.59 -15.85
C MET A 575 14.78 6.51 -16.92
N ALA A 576 15.51 6.79 -18.01
CA ALA A 576 15.83 5.80 -19.04
C ALA A 576 16.61 4.58 -18.47
N ARG A 577 17.43 4.80 -17.43
CA ARG A 577 18.19 3.76 -16.70
C ARG A 577 17.36 3.00 -15.67
N HIS A 578 16.17 3.48 -15.34
CA HIS A 578 15.38 2.94 -14.25
C HIS A 578 14.88 1.53 -14.60
N ALA A 579 14.84 0.62 -13.61
CA ALA A 579 14.36 -0.76 -13.79
C ALA A 579 12.83 -0.88 -13.97
N ASN A 580 12.10 0.25 -13.97
CA ASN A 580 10.65 0.26 -14.11
C ASN A 580 10.33 0.60 -15.57
N ASP A 581 9.62 -0.29 -16.25
CA ASP A 581 9.37 -0.18 -17.69
C ASP A 581 8.60 1.10 -18.05
N GLU A 582 7.60 1.52 -17.26
CA GLU A 582 6.83 2.75 -17.54
C GLU A 582 7.72 4.00 -17.54
N LEU A 583 8.62 4.12 -16.55
CA LEU A 583 9.55 5.25 -16.45
C LEU A 583 10.58 5.23 -17.58
N SER A 584 11.13 4.05 -17.88
CA SER A 584 12.13 3.89 -18.94
C SER A 584 11.53 4.17 -20.31
N GLU A 585 10.36 3.60 -20.62
CA GLU A 585 9.64 3.81 -21.88
C GLU A 585 9.20 5.26 -22.05
N PHE A 586 8.67 5.90 -21.00
CA PHE A 586 8.34 7.32 -21.03
C PHE A 586 9.56 8.16 -21.40
N ALA A 587 10.68 7.96 -20.70
CA ALA A 587 11.90 8.72 -20.95
C ALA A 587 12.45 8.50 -22.36
N HIS A 588 12.47 7.25 -22.84
CA HIS A 588 12.88 6.93 -24.21
C HIS A 588 12.02 7.65 -25.24
N ARG A 589 10.69 7.52 -25.14
CA ARG A 589 9.75 8.18 -26.05
C ARG A 589 9.91 9.70 -26.02
N TYR A 590 9.99 10.28 -24.82
CA TYR A 590 10.08 11.73 -24.65
C TYR A 590 11.37 12.31 -25.26
N LEU A 591 12.51 11.64 -25.03
CA LEU A 591 13.79 12.03 -25.62
C LEU A 591 13.77 11.93 -27.16
N LEU A 592 13.15 10.89 -27.72
CA LEU A 592 13.02 10.71 -29.17
C LEU A 592 12.15 11.80 -29.83
N GLU A 593 11.03 12.14 -29.22
CA GLU A 593 10.09 13.12 -29.78
C GLU A 593 10.64 14.55 -29.66
N HIS A 594 11.14 14.93 -28.48
CA HIS A 594 11.32 16.35 -28.15
C HIS A 594 12.77 16.84 -28.15
N PHE A 595 13.78 15.97 -28.02
CA PHE A 595 15.18 16.42 -27.94
C PHE A 595 15.86 16.42 -29.32
N ALA A 596 16.55 17.52 -29.64
CA ALA A 596 17.46 17.66 -30.77
C ALA A 596 18.90 17.32 -30.35
N PRO A 597 19.81 17.05 -31.30
CA PRO A 597 21.19 16.71 -30.98
C PRO A 597 21.88 17.77 -30.11
N GLU A 598 21.66 19.07 -30.33
CA GLU A 598 22.19 20.14 -29.48
C GLU A 598 21.77 20.05 -28.00
N ASP A 599 20.60 19.49 -27.70
CA ASP A 599 20.08 19.39 -26.32
C ASP A 599 20.86 18.38 -25.46
N PHE A 600 21.69 17.53 -26.08
CA PHE A 600 22.52 16.54 -25.39
C PHE A 600 23.84 17.09 -24.84
N ALA A 601 24.21 18.35 -25.14
CA ALA A 601 25.46 18.96 -24.67
C ALA A 601 25.24 20.23 -23.86
N GLU A 602 26.02 20.38 -22.79
CA GLU A 602 26.11 21.63 -22.03
C GLU A 602 26.62 22.75 -22.95
N GLY A 603 25.78 23.76 -23.19
CA GLY A 603 26.07 24.88 -24.08
C GLY A 603 25.43 24.81 -25.49
N GLY A 604 24.59 23.80 -25.77
CA GLY A 604 23.71 23.78 -26.95
C GLY A 604 24.43 23.67 -28.30
N LYS A 605 25.70 23.23 -28.31
CA LYS A 605 26.46 23.03 -29.56
C LYS A 605 26.11 21.68 -30.15
N ARG A 606 25.46 21.67 -31.32
CA ARG A 606 25.07 20.46 -32.06
C ARG A 606 26.18 19.41 -32.16
N ALA A 607 27.40 19.80 -32.56
CA ALA A 607 28.52 18.87 -32.72
C ALA A 607 28.90 18.17 -31.40
N ALA A 608 28.91 18.91 -30.28
CA ALA A 608 29.19 18.35 -28.96
C ALA A 608 28.08 17.40 -28.52
N GLY A 609 26.81 17.72 -28.81
CA GLY A 609 25.69 16.85 -28.46
C GLY A 609 25.67 15.54 -29.26
N VAL A 610 26.08 15.58 -30.52
CA VAL A 610 26.32 14.37 -31.32
C VAL A 610 27.45 13.53 -30.71
N GLU A 611 28.56 14.13 -30.28
CA GLU A 611 29.62 13.39 -29.57
C GLU A 611 29.12 12.73 -28.28
N VAL A 612 28.28 13.43 -27.50
CA VAL A 612 27.64 12.85 -26.31
C VAL A 612 26.80 11.63 -26.69
N LEU A 613 25.94 11.74 -27.70
CA LEU A 613 25.13 10.61 -28.19
C LEU A 613 26.01 9.39 -28.53
N TRP A 614 27.10 9.57 -29.28
CA TRP A 614 28.00 8.45 -29.60
C TRP A 614 28.73 7.89 -28.37
N SER A 615 29.13 8.75 -27.43
CA SER A 615 29.80 8.33 -26.18
C SER A 615 28.93 7.43 -25.31
N LEU A 616 27.60 7.60 -25.38
CA LEU A 616 26.63 6.81 -24.62
C LEU A 616 26.50 5.34 -25.10
N LEU A 617 27.18 4.96 -26.19
CA LEU A 617 27.37 3.56 -26.61
C LEU A 617 28.58 2.89 -25.94
N GLY A 618 29.34 3.63 -25.12
CA GLY A 618 30.54 3.18 -24.43
C GLY A 618 30.33 1.95 -23.53
N PRO A 619 31.41 1.25 -23.14
CA PRO A 619 31.36 0.06 -22.28
C PRO A 619 30.75 0.32 -20.91
N ASP A 620 30.92 1.53 -20.37
CA ASP A 620 30.52 1.90 -19.01
C ASP A 620 29.03 2.25 -18.88
N GLN A 621 28.29 2.24 -20.00
CA GLN A 621 26.87 2.59 -20.03
C GLN A 621 25.99 1.34 -19.89
N PRO A 622 24.88 1.39 -19.12
CA PRO A 622 23.98 0.25 -18.96
C PRO A 622 23.19 -0.04 -20.26
N GLU A 623 22.71 -1.29 -20.41
CA GLU A 623 22.02 -1.71 -21.65
C GLU A 623 20.82 -0.83 -22.05
N PRO A 624 19.93 -0.40 -21.13
CA PRO A 624 18.81 0.49 -21.47
C PRO A 624 19.26 1.81 -22.14
N VAL A 625 20.36 2.41 -21.66
CA VAL A 625 20.92 3.64 -22.25
C VAL A 625 21.45 3.38 -23.65
N ARG A 626 22.17 2.28 -23.85
CA ARG A 626 22.66 1.91 -25.18
C ARG A 626 21.50 1.61 -26.14
N ARG A 627 20.44 0.98 -25.66
CA ARG A 627 19.22 0.70 -26.43
C ARG A 627 18.53 2.00 -26.83
N PHE A 628 18.35 2.93 -25.91
CA PHE A 628 17.84 4.27 -26.18
C PHE A 628 18.63 4.96 -27.28
N VAL A 629 19.94 5.09 -27.10
CA VAL A 629 20.79 5.82 -28.05
C VAL A 629 20.84 5.13 -29.40
N SER A 630 20.87 3.80 -29.43
CA SER A 630 20.75 3.02 -30.66
C SER A 630 19.45 3.32 -31.40
N THR A 631 18.33 3.42 -30.69
CA THR A 631 17.05 3.82 -31.29
C THR A 631 17.07 5.29 -31.72
N TYR A 632 17.60 6.21 -30.91
CA TYR A 632 17.71 7.62 -31.25
C TYR A 632 18.50 7.84 -32.53
N LEU A 633 19.70 7.25 -32.63
CA LEU A 633 20.56 7.34 -33.79
C LEU A 633 19.88 6.79 -35.05
N ARG A 634 19.17 5.65 -34.96
CA ARG A 634 18.47 5.07 -36.12
C ARG A 634 17.23 5.86 -36.54
N VAL A 635 16.42 6.28 -35.58
CA VAL A 635 15.19 7.06 -35.84
C VAL A 635 15.52 8.43 -36.41
N HIS A 636 16.60 9.07 -35.95
CA HIS A 636 17.00 10.38 -36.45
C HIS A 636 17.97 10.35 -37.63
N HIS A 637 18.39 9.16 -38.08
CA HIS A 637 19.17 9.00 -39.31
C HIS A 637 18.33 9.40 -40.54
N PRO A 638 18.91 10.08 -41.56
CA PRO A 638 18.18 10.52 -42.75
C PRO A 638 17.37 9.41 -43.44
N ASP A 639 18.00 8.25 -43.68
CA ASP A 639 17.37 7.15 -44.42
C ASP A 639 16.71 6.07 -43.53
N ILE A 640 17.32 5.71 -42.38
CA ILE A 640 16.83 4.61 -41.53
C ILE A 640 15.51 4.98 -40.86
N GLY A 641 15.38 6.23 -40.40
CA GLY A 641 14.22 6.68 -39.63
C GLY A 641 12.89 6.40 -40.34
N ALA A 642 12.80 6.68 -41.64
CA ALA A 642 11.58 6.46 -42.43
C ALA A 642 11.10 4.99 -42.44
N THR A 643 11.99 4.03 -42.21
CA THR A 643 11.67 2.60 -42.24
C THR A 643 11.23 2.06 -40.87
N MET A 644 11.54 2.76 -39.78
CA MET A 644 11.25 2.29 -38.43
C MET A 644 9.77 2.49 -38.03
N ALA A 645 9.25 1.58 -37.21
CA ALA A 645 7.89 1.66 -36.72
C ALA A 645 7.76 2.82 -35.71
N GLU A 646 8.75 2.98 -34.85
CA GLU A 646 8.84 4.01 -33.81
C GLU A 646 8.84 5.42 -34.42
N ALA A 647 9.59 5.65 -35.48
CA ALA A 647 9.60 6.92 -36.18
C ALA A 647 8.23 7.26 -36.79
N ARG A 648 7.53 6.26 -37.34
CA ARG A 648 6.19 6.40 -37.94
C ARG A 648 5.10 6.63 -36.90
N SER A 649 5.10 5.86 -35.81
CA SER A 649 4.12 5.97 -34.74
C SER A 649 4.17 7.33 -34.03
N HIS A 650 5.37 7.89 -33.89
CA HIS A 650 5.61 9.14 -33.18
C HIS A 650 5.81 10.35 -34.10
N GLY A 651 5.67 10.20 -35.42
CA GLY A 651 5.81 11.29 -36.39
C GLY A 651 7.19 11.96 -36.37
N ILE A 652 8.25 11.21 -36.05
CA ILE A 652 9.58 11.76 -35.81
C ILE A 652 10.26 12.08 -37.15
N LYS A 653 10.70 13.34 -37.30
CA LYS A 653 11.52 13.77 -38.44
C LYS A 653 13.01 13.54 -38.13
N PRO A 654 13.81 13.05 -39.09
CA PRO A 654 15.26 12.94 -38.93
C PRO A 654 15.90 14.26 -38.49
N LYS A 655 16.70 14.23 -37.42
CA LYS A 655 17.42 15.40 -36.87
C LYS A 655 18.94 15.29 -37.05
N LEU A 656 19.44 14.10 -37.41
CA LEU A 656 20.84 13.84 -37.72
C LEU A 656 21.05 13.87 -39.23
N LYS A 657 22.31 14.03 -39.63
CA LYS A 657 22.76 14.09 -41.02
C LYS A 657 23.73 12.94 -41.29
N HIS A 658 23.94 12.60 -42.56
CA HIS A 658 24.92 11.57 -42.96
C HIS A 658 26.32 11.80 -42.38
N GLU A 659 26.75 13.06 -42.29
CA GLU A 659 28.02 13.49 -41.68
C GLU A 659 28.17 13.11 -40.19
N ASP A 660 27.06 12.89 -39.47
CA ASP A 660 27.10 12.41 -38.08
C ASP A 660 27.40 10.90 -37.96
N PHE A 661 27.28 10.16 -39.06
CA PHE A 661 27.49 8.71 -39.15
C PHE A 661 28.78 8.39 -39.91
N SER A 662 29.87 9.08 -39.58
CA SER A 662 31.16 8.87 -40.23
C SER A 662 31.72 7.46 -39.99
N LEU A 663 32.50 6.97 -40.96
CA LEU A 663 33.19 5.68 -40.85
C LEU A 663 34.07 5.60 -39.58
N ALA A 664 34.71 6.70 -39.17
CA ALA A 664 35.54 6.74 -37.98
C ALA A 664 34.76 6.39 -36.70
N ARG A 665 33.48 6.78 -36.60
CA ARG A 665 32.61 6.46 -35.46
C ARG A 665 32.02 5.05 -35.57
N ALA A 666 31.60 4.64 -36.76
CA ALA A 666 30.94 3.35 -36.96
C ALA A 666 31.90 2.15 -36.95
N ARG A 667 33.12 2.31 -37.49
CA ARG A 667 34.08 1.20 -37.69
C ARG A 667 34.47 0.46 -36.39
N PRO A 668 34.80 1.14 -35.27
CA PRO A 668 35.09 0.45 -34.02
C PRO A 668 33.89 -0.39 -33.53
N LEU A 669 32.67 0.13 -33.69
CA LEU A 669 31.45 -0.50 -33.21
C LEU A 669 31.09 -1.77 -33.99
N LEU A 670 31.50 -1.91 -35.24
CA LEU A 670 31.32 -3.13 -36.05
C LEU A 670 32.10 -4.34 -35.48
N THR A 671 33.13 -4.09 -34.66
CA THR A 671 33.97 -5.13 -34.04
C THR A 671 33.81 -5.22 -32.52
N ASP A 672 32.89 -4.45 -31.95
CA ASP A 672 32.61 -4.44 -30.51
C ASP A 672 32.22 -5.84 -30.01
N LYS A 673 32.58 -6.19 -28.78
CA LYS A 673 32.24 -7.48 -28.17
C LYS A 673 30.73 -7.64 -27.96
N ARG A 674 29.99 -6.54 -27.79
CA ARG A 674 28.57 -6.49 -27.46
C ARG A 674 27.70 -6.51 -28.72
N ALA A 675 26.71 -7.42 -28.74
CA ALA A 675 25.90 -7.67 -29.94
C ALA A 675 24.93 -6.53 -30.28
N ASP A 676 24.33 -5.89 -29.28
CA ASP A 676 23.46 -4.71 -29.41
C ASP A 676 24.16 -3.55 -30.14
N VAL A 677 25.40 -3.26 -29.76
CA VAL A 677 26.24 -2.22 -30.38
C VAL A 677 26.57 -2.57 -31.83
N ARG A 678 26.93 -3.84 -32.11
CA ARG A 678 27.18 -4.28 -33.49
C ARG A 678 25.95 -4.22 -34.38
N ARG A 679 24.75 -4.51 -33.85
CA ARG A 679 23.49 -4.41 -34.62
C ARG A 679 23.20 -2.97 -35.04
N LEU A 680 23.41 -2.01 -34.14
CA LEU A 680 23.33 -0.59 -34.49
C LEU A 680 24.33 -0.25 -35.59
N ALA A 681 25.60 -0.58 -35.38
CA ALA A 681 26.66 -0.27 -36.34
C ALA A 681 26.39 -0.89 -37.71
N ALA A 682 25.88 -2.12 -37.74
CA ALA A 682 25.50 -2.79 -38.97
C ALA A 682 24.31 -2.10 -39.67
N SER A 683 23.31 -1.67 -38.92
CA SER A 683 22.16 -0.93 -39.45
C SER A 683 22.56 0.44 -40.04
N VAL A 684 23.51 1.13 -39.41
CA VAL A 684 24.08 2.39 -39.92
C VAL A 684 24.89 2.13 -41.18
N ALA A 685 25.81 1.16 -41.12
CA ALA A 685 26.64 0.81 -42.26
C ALA A 685 25.81 0.35 -43.48
N GLU A 686 24.69 -0.33 -43.29
CA GLU A 686 23.79 -0.70 -44.38
C GLU A 686 23.32 0.50 -45.24
N ARG A 687 23.23 1.69 -44.67
CA ARG A 687 22.84 2.91 -45.40
C ARG A 687 24.02 3.78 -45.80
N GLU A 688 25.10 3.76 -45.03
CA GLU A 688 26.23 4.68 -45.20
C GLU A 688 27.42 4.06 -45.95
N LEU A 689 27.49 2.74 -46.08
CA LEU A 689 28.66 2.03 -46.62
C LEU A 689 29.08 2.52 -48.00
N VAL A 690 28.12 2.70 -48.93
CA VAL A 690 28.41 3.21 -50.28
C VAL A 690 28.93 4.65 -50.22
N ARG A 691 28.38 5.48 -49.32
CA ARG A 691 28.79 6.88 -49.11
C ARG A 691 30.18 6.99 -48.49
N TRP A 692 30.55 6.06 -47.61
CA TRP A 692 31.90 5.99 -47.04
C TRP A 692 32.95 5.64 -48.09
N GLY A 693 32.57 4.99 -49.20
CA GLY A 693 33.45 4.77 -50.33
C GLY A 693 34.64 3.84 -50.05
N GLU A 694 34.50 2.90 -49.11
CA GLU A 694 35.59 2.01 -48.65
C GLU A 694 35.32 0.54 -49.02
N PRO A 695 35.67 0.08 -50.24
CA PRO A 695 35.41 -1.29 -50.68
C PRO A 695 36.07 -2.36 -49.82
N ALA A 696 37.20 -2.07 -49.18
CA ALA A 696 37.92 -3.04 -48.34
C ALA A 696 37.10 -3.47 -47.12
N LEU A 697 36.33 -2.54 -46.55
CA LEU A 697 35.50 -2.79 -45.38
C LEU A 697 34.50 -3.93 -45.61
N LEU A 698 33.89 -4.04 -46.79
CA LEU A 698 32.95 -5.13 -47.10
C LEU A 698 33.54 -6.52 -46.89
N TYR A 699 34.79 -6.70 -47.31
CA TYR A 699 35.49 -7.97 -47.19
C TYR A 699 35.92 -8.23 -45.75
N GLU A 700 36.33 -7.19 -45.01
CA GLU A 700 36.59 -7.28 -43.57
C GLU A 700 35.32 -7.71 -42.80
N LEU A 701 34.18 -7.12 -43.13
CA LEU A 701 32.88 -7.45 -42.52
C LEU A 701 32.44 -8.88 -42.86
N ALA A 702 32.62 -9.31 -44.11
CA ALA A 702 32.32 -10.69 -44.55
C ALA A 702 33.23 -11.73 -43.87
N ALA A 703 34.47 -11.35 -43.56
CA ALA A 703 35.44 -12.19 -42.85
C ALA A 703 35.28 -12.14 -41.32
N SER A 704 34.43 -11.26 -40.78
CA SER A 704 34.30 -11.05 -39.34
C SER A 704 33.93 -12.33 -38.58
N ARG A 705 34.49 -12.47 -37.37
CA ARG A 705 34.10 -13.53 -36.43
C ARG A 705 32.66 -13.37 -35.92
N TYR A 706 32.13 -12.14 -35.94
CA TYR A 706 30.80 -11.83 -35.45
C TYR A 706 29.74 -12.01 -36.54
N ARG A 707 28.53 -12.39 -36.12
CA ARG A 707 27.43 -12.67 -37.04
C ARG A 707 26.90 -11.41 -37.73
N GLU A 708 26.68 -10.33 -36.98
CA GLU A 708 26.00 -9.13 -37.48
C GLU A 708 26.76 -8.42 -38.61
N PRO A 709 28.10 -8.19 -38.50
CA PRO A 709 28.89 -7.68 -39.62
C PRO A 709 28.86 -8.58 -40.87
N ARG A 710 28.89 -9.91 -40.69
CA ARG A 710 28.83 -10.85 -41.82
C ARG A 710 27.50 -10.80 -42.55
N GLU A 711 26.39 -10.72 -41.81
CA GLU A 711 25.05 -10.62 -42.41
C GLU A 711 24.87 -9.30 -43.16
N LEU A 712 25.39 -8.20 -42.63
CA LEU A 712 25.47 -6.94 -43.36
C LEU A 712 26.26 -7.09 -44.66
N ALA A 713 27.47 -7.66 -44.58
CA ALA A 713 28.30 -7.85 -45.76
C ALA A 713 27.61 -8.75 -46.80
N ALA A 714 26.87 -9.78 -46.36
CA ALA A 714 26.07 -10.61 -47.25
C ALA A 714 25.00 -9.81 -48.00
N ARG A 715 24.23 -8.98 -47.27
CA ARG A 715 23.19 -8.11 -47.83
C ARG A 715 23.75 -7.06 -48.79
N ALA A 716 24.96 -6.58 -48.56
CA ALA A 716 25.60 -5.61 -49.44
C ALA A 716 26.29 -6.26 -50.64
N LEU A 717 26.95 -7.40 -50.46
CA LEU A 717 27.72 -8.06 -51.53
C LEU A 717 26.82 -8.82 -52.51
N LEU A 718 25.86 -9.61 -52.01
CA LEU A 718 25.08 -10.50 -52.89
C LEU A 718 24.34 -9.73 -54.00
N PRO A 719 23.60 -8.63 -53.73
CA PRO A 719 22.82 -7.93 -54.75
C PRO A 719 23.66 -7.18 -55.79
N ILE A 720 24.99 -7.13 -55.64
CA ILE A 720 25.85 -6.45 -56.61
C ILE A 720 25.56 -7.01 -58.01
N GLY A 721 25.28 -6.11 -58.97
CA GLY A 721 24.95 -6.41 -60.36
C GLY A 721 23.59 -7.07 -60.61
N GLU A 722 22.67 -7.07 -59.63
CA GLU A 722 21.24 -7.31 -59.90
C GLU A 722 20.60 -6.07 -60.53
N ALA A 723 19.74 -6.26 -61.55
CA ALA A 723 19.14 -5.16 -62.31
C ALA A 723 18.12 -4.32 -61.51
N GLU A 724 17.54 -4.89 -60.45
CA GLU A 724 16.51 -4.27 -59.60
C GLU A 724 17.08 -3.66 -58.30
N ALA A 725 18.41 -3.67 -58.13
CA ALA A 725 19.08 -3.15 -56.95
C ALA A 725 19.03 -1.61 -56.87
N GLU A 726 18.77 -1.05 -55.68
CA GLU A 726 18.80 0.39 -55.45
C GLU A 726 20.25 0.91 -55.54
N PRO A 727 20.61 1.74 -56.55
CA PRO A 727 22.02 2.06 -56.84
C PRO A 727 22.75 2.83 -55.74
N SER A 728 22.01 3.49 -54.85
CA SER A 728 22.54 4.25 -53.70
C SER A 728 22.91 3.38 -52.50
N LEU A 729 22.37 2.16 -52.41
CA LEU A 729 22.54 1.24 -51.28
C LEU A 729 23.37 0.02 -51.64
N VAL A 730 23.38 -0.37 -52.91
CA VAL A 730 24.15 -1.52 -53.39
C VAL A 730 25.49 -1.03 -53.94
N PRO A 731 26.61 -1.57 -53.43
CA PRO A 731 27.93 -1.28 -53.99
C PRO A 731 28.00 -1.51 -55.51
N PRO A 732 28.73 -0.67 -56.26
CA PRO A 732 28.87 -0.88 -57.69
C PRO A 732 29.67 -2.15 -57.98
N VAL A 733 29.44 -2.76 -59.16
CA VAL A 733 30.16 -3.96 -59.61
C VAL A 733 31.69 -3.78 -59.59
N SER A 734 32.19 -2.54 -59.77
CA SER A 734 33.61 -2.21 -59.67
C SER A 734 34.24 -2.47 -58.29
N TRP A 735 33.43 -2.64 -57.24
CA TRP A 735 33.92 -3.01 -55.90
C TRP A 735 34.21 -4.50 -55.76
N LEU A 736 33.77 -5.33 -56.71
CA LEU A 736 34.10 -6.74 -56.76
C LEU A 736 35.58 -6.93 -57.09
N SER A 737 36.31 -7.53 -56.16
CA SER A 737 37.70 -7.88 -56.30
C SER A 737 37.82 -9.39 -56.37
N ALA A 738 38.24 -9.93 -57.52
CA ALA A 738 38.46 -11.36 -57.70
C ALA A 738 39.33 -11.96 -56.58
N GLY A 739 40.47 -11.33 -56.26
CA GLY A 739 41.34 -11.80 -55.18
C GLY A 739 40.65 -11.91 -53.82
N ARG A 740 39.86 -10.90 -53.45
CA ARG A 740 39.18 -10.87 -52.14
C ARG A 740 37.96 -11.80 -52.09
N VAL A 741 37.18 -11.89 -53.17
CA VAL A 741 36.04 -12.83 -53.24
C VAL A 741 36.51 -14.28 -53.14
N PHE A 742 37.57 -14.65 -53.87
CA PHE A 742 38.13 -15.99 -53.82
C PHE A 742 38.79 -16.30 -52.46
N ALA A 743 39.36 -15.30 -51.77
CA ALA A 743 39.82 -15.47 -50.40
C ALA A 743 38.66 -15.76 -49.43
N LEU A 744 37.50 -15.09 -49.57
CA LEU A 744 36.31 -15.38 -48.75
C LEU A 744 35.75 -16.80 -48.99
N ALA A 745 35.88 -17.34 -50.21
CA ALA A 745 35.46 -18.71 -50.53
C ALA A 745 36.27 -19.78 -49.76
N GLU A 746 37.45 -19.41 -49.24
CA GLU A 746 38.32 -20.27 -48.43
C GLU A 746 38.15 -20.07 -46.92
N SER A 747 37.24 -19.19 -46.49
CA SER A 747 37.00 -18.88 -45.08
C SER A 747 36.61 -20.13 -44.27
N PRO A 748 37.05 -20.26 -43.00
CA PRO A 748 36.59 -21.34 -42.13
C PRO A 748 35.08 -21.23 -41.83
N VAL A 749 34.48 -20.05 -41.95
CA VAL A 749 33.07 -19.77 -41.69
C VAL A 749 32.22 -20.13 -42.91
N LYS A 750 31.31 -21.09 -42.76
CA LYS A 750 30.47 -21.57 -43.88
C LYS A 750 29.64 -20.47 -44.56
N PRO A 751 28.88 -19.61 -43.84
CA PRO A 751 28.14 -18.50 -44.46
C PRO A 751 29.00 -17.57 -45.33
N THR A 752 30.22 -17.26 -44.88
CA THR A 752 31.17 -16.43 -45.65
C THR A 752 31.54 -17.08 -46.97
N ARG A 753 31.77 -18.41 -46.98
CA ARG A 753 32.02 -19.15 -48.20
C ARG A 753 30.81 -19.13 -49.14
N GLU A 754 29.60 -19.37 -48.61
CA GLU A 754 28.38 -19.39 -49.41
C GLU A 754 28.13 -18.05 -50.14
N ILE A 755 28.42 -16.92 -49.47
CA ILE A 755 28.37 -15.58 -50.08
C ILE A 755 29.36 -15.52 -51.25
N ALA A 756 30.62 -15.89 -51.02
CA ALA A 756 31.65 -15.85 -52.05
C ALA A 756 31.32 -16.74 -53.25
N LEU A 757 30.87 -17.98 -53.03
CA LEU A 757 30.49 -18.90 -54.11
C LEU A 757 29.29 -18.36 -54.91
N SER A 758 28.33 -17.71 -54.24
CA SER A 758 27.20 -17.06 -54.92
C SER A 758 27.67 -15.92 -55.82
N LEU A 759 28.59 -15.08 -55.34
CA LEU A 759 29.21 -14.01 -56.14
C LEU A 759 29.96 -14.57 -57.34
N ILE A 760 30.77 -15.62 -57.15
CA ILE A 760 31.55 -16.25 -58.23
C ILE A 760 30.63 -16.83 -59.32
N ARG A 761 29.51 -17.45 -58.94
CA ARG A 761 28.53 -17.99 -59.90
C ARG A 761 27.89 -16.89 -60.74
N ARG A 762 27.53 -15.78 -60.09
CA ARG A 762 26.81 -14.65 -60.69
C ARG A 762 27.72 -13.79 -61.58
N HIS A 763 28.89 -13.41 -61.05
CA HIS A 763 29.86 -12.52 -61.69
C HIS A 763 31.02 -13.29 -62.30
N TYR A 764 30.71 -14.44 -62.90
CA TYR A 764 31.70 -15.41 -63.36
C TYR A 764 32.75 -14.77 -64.28
N ASP A 765 32.30 -14.06 -65.32
CA ASP A 765 33.19 -13.45 -66.31
C ASP A 765 33.98 -12.27 -65.71
N THR A 766 33.35 -11.47 -64.83
CA THR A 766 33.98 -10.31 -64.16
C THR A 766 35.03 -10.72 -63.12
N LEU A 767 34.87 -11.89 -62.48
CA LEU A 767 35.75 -12.37 -61.41
C LEU A 767 36.89 -13.28 -61.92
N GLY A 768 37.12 -13.34 -63.23
CA GLY A 768 38.23 -14.06 -63.86
C GLY A 768 37.92 -15.49 -64.32
N GLY A 769 36.63 -15.82 -64.45
CA GLY A 769 36.15 -16.98 -65.20
C GLY A 769 36.79 -18.33 -64.82
N ALA A 770 37.05 -19.14 -65.85
CA ALA A 770 37.59 -20.49 -65.67
C ALA A 770 38.99 -20.45 -65.03
N GLU A 771 39.79 -19.44 -65.37
CA GLU A 771 41.17 -19.29 -64.89
C GLU A 771 41.23 -19.23 -63.36
N LYS A 772 40.35 -18.44 -62.73
CA LYS A 772 40.31 -18.30 -61.27
C LYS A 772 39.65 -19.49 -60.57
N LEU A 773 38.75 -20.24 -61.22
CA LEU A 773 38.16 -21.46 -60.62
C LEU A 773 39.21 -22.53 -60.27
N GLY A 774 40.34 -22.56 -60.98
CA GLY A 774 41.47 -23.43 -60.64
C GLY A 774 41.95 -23.26 -59.20
N TRP A 775 41.85 -22.06 -58.62
CA TRP A 775 42.14 -21.79 -57.21
C TRP A 775 41.24 -22.65 -56.29
N LEU A 776 39.92 -22.61 -56.51
CA LEU A 776 38.94 -23.27 -55.63
C LEU A 776 38.93 -24.79 -55.77
N MET A 777 39.36 -25.32 -56.92
CA MET A 777 39.53 -26.76 -57.12
C MET A 777 40.59 -27.37 -56.20
N GLU A 778 41.52 -26.55 -55.67
CA GLU A 778 42.49 -26.95 -54.66
C GLU A 778 42.06 -26.58 -53.22
N SER A 779 40.81 -26.16 -52.99
CA SER A 779 40.32 -25.78 -51.66
C SER A 779 40.38 -26.96 -50.68
N PRO A 780 40.71 -26.75 -49.38
CA PRO A 780 40.49 -27.76 -48.34
C PRO A 780 39.03 -28.18 -48.19
N SER A 781 38.06 -27.30 -48.47
CA SER A 781 36.63 -27.58 -48.36
C SER A 781 36.14 -28.43 -49.54
N ARG A 782 35.52 -29.59 -49.26
CA ARG A 782 34.92 -30.46 -50.29
C ARG A 782 33.80 -29.75 -51.05
N GLU A 783 32.99 -28.96 -50.34
CA GLU A 783 31.88 -28.19 -50.88
C GLU A 783 32.37 -27.16 -51.92
N VAL A 784 33.45 -26.43 -51.61
CA VAL A 784 34.04 -25.44 -52.50
C VAL A 784 34.63 -26.10 -53.76
N ARG A 785 35.32 -27.24 -53.61
CA ARG A 785 35.82 -28.02 -54.76
C ARG A 785 34.69 -28.50 -55.65
N LEU A 786 33.63 -29.07 -55.06
CA LEU A 786 32.47 -29.57 -55.80
C LEU A 786 31.76 -28.42 -56.54
N PHE A 787 31.60 -27.27 -55.89
CA PHE A 787 31.07 -26.07 -56.53
C PHE A 787 31.94 -25.65 -57.72
N ALA A 788 33.27 -25.60 -57.57
CA ALA A 788 34.16 -25.15 -58.64
C ALA A 788 34.09 -26.06 -59.87
N VAL A 789 34.11 -27.39 -59.68
CA VAL A 789 34.01 -28.37 -60.77
C VAL A 789 32.62 -28.31 -61.42
N ARG A 790 31.55 -28.22 -60.62
CA ARG A 790 30.18 -28.10 -61.14
C ARG A 790 29.98 -26.81 -61.93
N LEU A 791 30.45 -25.68 -61.42
CA LEU A 791 30.29 -24.39 -62.09
C LEU A 791 31.10 -24.33 -63.40
N LEU A 792 32.31 -24.90 -63.42
CA LEU A 792 33.10 -25.05 -64.64
C LEU A 792 32.31 -25.83 -65.69
N TRP A 793 31.74 -26.98 -65.33
CA TRP A 793 30.94 -27.77 -66.28
C TRP A 793 29.66 -27.04 -66.69
N GLU A 794 28.93 -26.44 -65.75
CA GLU A 794 27.69 -25.72 -66.02
C GLU A 794 27.88 -24.59 -67.04
N LYS A 795 28.98 -23.82 -66.90
CA LYS A 795 29.27 -22.67 -67.77
C LYS A 795 29.87 -23.07 -69.12
N HIS A 796 30.62 -24.17 -69.18
CA HIS A 796 31.41 -24.55 -70.36
C HIS A 796 30.95 -25.82 -71.08
N ARG A 797 29.96 -26.56 -70.57
CA ARG A 797 29.48 -27.77 -71.27
C ARG A 797 28.96 -27.42 -72.67
N PRO A 798 29.15 -28.30 -73.65
CA PRO A 798 28.57 -28.11 -74.97
C PRO A 798 27.03 -28.06 -74.90
N LEU A 799 26.41 -27.03 -75.48
CA LEU A 799 24.95 -26.90 -75.58
C LEU A 799 24.54 -26.82 -77.07
N PRO A 800 23.42 -27.44 -77.49
CA PRO A 800 22.93 -27.32 -78.86
C PRO A 800 22.26 -25.95 -79.10
N GLY A 801 22.80 -25.14 -80.01
CA GLY A 801 22.24 -23.85 -80.45
C GLY A 801 23.29 -22.80 -80.84
N PRO A 802 22.94 -21.74 -81.61
CA PRO A 802 23.86 -20.66 -81.97
C PRO A 802 24.26 -19.81 -80.75
N ARG A 803 25.51 -19.31 -80.80
CA ARG A 803 26.28 -18.74 -79.70
C ARG A 803 25.86 -17.28 -79.43
N GLY A 804 25.74 -16.92 -78.15
CA GLY A 804 25.75 -15.52 -77.71
C GLY A 804 27.17 -15.13 -77.30
N ASP A 805 27.60 -13.92 -77.66
CA ASP A 805 28.98 -13.41 -77.50
C ASP A 805 29.37 -13.01 -76.06
N GLU A 806 28.49 -13.22 -75.07
CA GLU A 806 28.62 -12.57 -73.75
C GLU A 806 29.30 -13.42 -72.66
N VAL A 807 29.62 -14.70 -72.88
CA VAL A 807 30.19 -15.57 -71.83
C VAL A 807 31.54 -16.14 -72.25
N GLN A 808 32.55 -16.03 -71.39
CA GLN A 808 33.88 -16.60 -71.58
C GLN A 808 33.76 -18.13 -71.55
N ARG A 809 33.55 -18.78 -72.71
CA ARG A 809 33.45 -20.24 -72.85
C ARG A 809 34.70 -20.84 -73.49
N PHE A 810 34.93 -22.13 -73.29
CA PHE A 810 36.01 -22.82 -73.97
C PHE A 810 35.58 -23.12 -75.41
N ASP A 811 36.48 -22.96 -76.37
CA ASP A 811 36.17 -23.11 -77.80
C ASP A 811 35.82 -24.55 -78.22
N SER A 812 36.23 -25.54 -77.43
CA SER A 812 36.00 -26.96 -77.69
C SER A 812 35.96 -27.80 -76.42
N LEU A 813 35.37 -28.99 -76.51
CA LEU A 813 35.42 -30.00 -75.44
C LEU A 813 36.86 -30.38 -75.07
N GLU A 814 37.77 -30.36 -76.05
CA GLU A 814 39.19 -30.65 -75.84
C GLU A 814 39.90 -29.58 -75.01
N ALA A 815 39.54 -28.30 -75.18
CA ALA A 815 40.06 -27.22 -74.34
C ALA A 815 39.63 -27.37 -72.88
N ILE A 816 38.39 -27.84 -72.62
CA ILE A 816 37.90 -28.15 -71.26
C ILE A 816 38.71 -29.31 -70.68
N ARG A 817 38.93 -30.38 -71.45
CA ARG A 817 39.74 -31.53 -71.02
C ARG A 817 41.16 -31.11 -70.67
N GLN A 818 41.78 -30.29 -71.51
CA GLN A 818 43.13 -29.79 -71.28
C GLN A 818 43.21 -28.90 -70.03
N PHE A 819 42.18 -28.07 -69.78
CA PHE A 819 42.08 -27.27 -68.57
C PHE A 819 41.96 -28.16 -67.32
N VAL A 820 41.02 -29.12 -67.30
CA VAL A 820 40.82 -30.05 -66.19
C VAL A 820 42.08 -30.89 -65.95
N ARG A 821 42.75 -31.35 -67.01
CA ARG A 821 44.06 -32.01 -66.95
C ARG A 821 45.11 -31.14 -66.27
N THR A 822 45.18 -29.86 -66.63
CA THR A 822 46.14 -28.90 -66.08
C THR A 822 45.88 -28.65 -64.59
N VAL A 823 44.62 -28.53 -64.18
CA VAL A 823 44.28 -28.33 -62.77
C VAL A 823 44.48 -29.60 -61.93
N MET A 824 44.08 -30.77 -62.45
CA MET A 824 44.17 -32.04 -61.70
C MET A 824 45.61 -32.56 -61.58
N PHE A 825 46.44 -32.38 -62.61
CA PHE A 825 47.74 -33.03 -62.68
C PHE A 825 48.91 -32.07 -62.97
N GLY A 826 48.63 -30.82 -63.35
CA GLY A 826 49.63 -29.78 -63.60
C GLY A 826 49.75 -28.74 -62.48
N LEU A 827 50.12 -27.52 -62.88
CA LEU A 827 50.09 -26.32 -62.05
C LEU A 827 48.83 -25.51 -62.42
N PRO A 828 47.85 -25.36 -61.53
CA PRO A 828 46.64 -24.60 -61.85
C PRO A 828 46.97 -23.14 -62.17
N PRO A 829 46.24 -22.51 -63.12
CA PRO A 829 46.36 -21.08 -63.36
C PRO A 829 45.93 -20.26 -62.12
N GLY A 830 46.52 -19.08 -61.93
CA GLY A 830 46.27 -18.21 -60.76
C GLY A 830 46.87 -18.66 -59.42
N ARG A 831 47.60 -19.78 -59.36
CA ARG A 831 48.18 -20.31 -58.11
C ARG A 831 49.22 -19.37 -57.45
N MET A 832 49.91 -18.55 -58.22
CA MET A 832 50.87 -17.57 -57.69
C MET A 832 50.16 -16.36 -57.07
N GLU A 833 49.10 -15.86 -57.70
CA GLU A 833 48.27 -14.76 -57.17
C GLU A 833 47.53 -15.14 -55.89
N ARG A 834 47.23 -16.44 -55.69
CA ARG A 834 46.73 -17.01 -54.42
C ARG A 834 47.68 -16.74 -53.24
N ARG A 835 48.97 -16.52 -53.47
CA ARG A 835 49.96 -16.21 -52.42
C ARG A 835 50.02 -14.73 -52.07
N ASP A 836 49.59 -13.85 -52.97
CA ASP A 836 49.63 -12.39 -52.79
C ASP A 836 48.36 -11.85 -52.10
N ALA A 837 47.29 -12.64 -52.05
CA ALA A 837 46.14 -12.36 -51.21
C ALA A 837 46.53 -12.58 -49.73
N THR A 838 46.84 -11.52 -48.99
CA THR A 838 47.07 -11.60 -47.53
C THR A 838 45.86 -11.07 -46.77
N GLY A 839 45.24 -11.89 -45.92
CA GLY A 839 44.14 -11.48 -45.04
C GLY A 839 43.66 -12.61 -44.10
N GLU A 840 42.96 -12.25 -43.03
CA GLU A 840 42.45 -13.17 -41.97
C GLU A 840 41.53 -14.29 -42.49
N ALA A 841 41.08 -14.24 -43.75
CA ALA A 841 40.18 -15.23 -44.35
C ALA A 841 40.89 -16.48 -44.91
N LEU A 842 42.21 -16.48 -45.02
CA LEU A 842 42.97 -17.62 -45.55
C LEU A 842 43.36 -18.61 -44.43
N PRO A 843 43.35 -19.92 -44.71
CA PRO A 843 43.85 -20.92 -43.75
C PRO A 843 45.36 -20.76 -43.51
N ASP A 844 45.78 -20.86 -42.24
CA ASP A 844 47.17 -20.67 -41.75
C ASP A 844 48.22 -21.53 -42.49
N ARG A 845 47.80 -22.63 -43.12
CA ARG A 845 48.70 -23.49 -43.90
C ARG A 845 48.02 -24.02 -45.18
N PRO A 846 48.56 -23.74 -46.37
CA PRO A 846 48.03 -24.28 -47.62
C PRO A 846 48.22 -25.81 -47.67
N LEU A 847 47.28 -26.51 -48.30
CA LEU A 847 47.36 -27.97 -48.50
C LEU A 847 48.58 -28.35 -49.34
N ALA A 848 49.20 -29.49 -49.01
CA ALA A 848 50.18 -30.13 -49.88
C ALA A 848 49.54 -30.48 -51.23
N ALA A 849 50.25 -30.22 -52.34
CA ALA A 849 49.72 -30.37 -53.69
C ALA A 849 49.17 -31.78 -53.97
N SER A 850 49.86 -32.83 -53.52
CA SER A 850 49.42 -34.22 -53.66
C SER A 850 48.09 -34.50 -52.94
N VAL A 851 47.83 -33.84 -51.82
CA VAL A 851 46.57 -33.98 -51.05
C VAL A 851 45.44 -33.23 -51.75
N ALA A 852 45.70 -32.04 -52.28
CA ALA A 852 44.71 -31.26 -53.04
C ALA A 852 44.28 -32.01 -54.30
N LYS A 853 45.23 -32.53 -55.09
CA LYS A 853 44.97 -33.32 -56.31
C LYS A 853 44.11 -34.56 -56.05
N ARG A 854 44.47 -35.36 -55.04
CA ARG A 854 43.68 -36.54 -54.64
C ARG A 854 42.25 -36.16 -54.24
N ARG A 855 42.08 -35.09 -53.46
CA ARG A 855 40.77 -34.61 -53.01
C ARG A 855 39.91 -34.02 -54.14
N LEU A 856 40.54 -33.46 -55.17
CA LEU A 856 39.86 -33.01 -56.39
C LEU A 856 39.40 -34.21 -57.22
N LEU A 857 40.25 -35.23 -57.37
CA LEU A 857 39.91 -36.48 -58.07
C LEU A 857 38.69 -37.18 -57.46
N ASP A 858 38.55 -37.17 -56.14
CA ASP A 858 37.35 -37.70 -55.47
C ASP A 858 36.06 -36.98 -55.89
N VAL A 859 36.10 -35.64 -55.95
CA VAL A 859 34.96 -34.79 -56.35
C VAL A 859 34.63 -34.97 -57.83
N VAL A 860 35.65 -35.02 -58.69
CA VAL A 860 35.51 -35.28 -60.13
C VAL A 860 34.85 -36.65 -60.36
N ARG A 861 35.30 -37.68 -59.65
CA ARG A 861 34.69 -39.01 -59.70
C ARG A 861 33.22 -38.99 -59.30
N GLU A 862 32.89 -38.34 -58.17
CA GLU A 862 31.51 -38.27 -57.69
C GLU A 862 30.60 -37.58 -58.71
N MET A 863 31.02 -36.44 -59.26
CA MET A 863 30.27 -35.74 -60.29
C MET A 863 30.12 -36.57 -61.58
N ALA A 864 31.13 -37.35 -61.95
CA ALA A 864 31.10 -38.26 -63.09
C ALA A 864 30.27 -39.53 -62.86
N ILE A 865 29.93 -39.87 -61.62
CA ILE A 865 28.96 -40.94 -61.33
C ILE A 865 27.52 -40.39 -61.43
N GLU A 866 27.33 -39.11 -61.12
CA GLU A 866 26.02 -38.45 -61.15
C GLU A 866 25.61 -37.97 -62.56
N ASN A 867 26.57 -37.64 -63.43
CA ASN A 867 26.30 -37.00 -64.72
C ASN A 867 27.09 -37.66 -65.87
N ALA A 868 26.37 -38.34 -66.77
CA ALA A 868 26.94 -39.08 -67.89
C ALA A 868 27.69 -38.19 -68.91
N GLU A 869 27.20 -36.97 -69.18
CA GLU A 869 27.88 -36.05 -70.11
C GLU A 869 29.22 -35.57 -69.55
N PHE A 870 29.27 -35.25 -68.25
CA PHE A 870 30.50 -34.90 -67.56
C PHE A 870 31.46 -36.09 -67.49
N ALA A 871 30.93 -37.29 -67.25
CA ALA A 871 31.69 -38.52 -67.22
C ALA A 871 32.38 -38.82 -68.56
N ALA A 872 31.66 -38.64 -69.68
CA ALA A 872 32.21 -38.77 -71.03
C ALA A 872 33.28 -37.70 -71.32
N MET A 873 33.15 -36.50 -70.75
CA MET A 873 34.17 -35.45 -70.87
C MET A 873 35.44 -35.82 -70.10
N VAL A 874 35.32 -36.29 -68.86
CA VAL A 874 36.48 -36.48 -67.96
C VAL A 874 37.13 -37.86 -68.05
N ALA A 875 36.44 -38.89 -68.56
CA ALA A 875 36.99 -40.24 -68.69
C ALA A 875 38.33 -40.27 -69.45
N PRO A 876 38.49 -39.62 -70.62
CA PRO A 876 39.79 -39.55 -71.31
C PRO A 876 40.88 -38.86 -70.47
N VAL A 877 40.51 -37.86 -69.67
CA VAL A 877 41.46 -37.20 -68.75
C VAL A 877 41.91 -38.18 -67.68
N LEU A 878 41.00 -38.95 -67.08
CA LEU A 878 41.35 -39.96 -66.07
C LEU A 878 42.18 -41.12 -66.63
N GLU A 879 41.88 -41.56 -67.86
CA GLU A 879 42.63 -42.61 -68.57
C GLU A 879 44.09 -42.21 -68.83
N ALA A 880 44.31 -40.95 -69.23
CA ALA A 880 45.65 -40.42 -69.47
C ALA A 880 46.57 -40.50 -68.24
N PHE A 881 46.01 -40.60 -67.03
CA PHE A 881 46.77 -40.71 -65.77
C PHE A 881 46.64 -42.08 -65.09
N MET A 882 46.06 -43.08 -65.76
CA MET A 882 46.08 -44.49 -65.32
C MET A 882 47.50 -45.10 -65.25
N HIS A 883 48.52 -44.38 -65.72
CA HIS A 883 49.91 -44.81 -65.65
C HIS A 883 50.78 -43.82 -64.88
N SER A 884 50.18 -42.87 -64.13
CA SER A 884 50.92 -41.91 -63.30
C SER A 884 51.72 -42.64 -62.22
N GLN A 885 53.02 -42.37 -62.13
CA GLN A 885 53.89 -42.91 -61.07
C GLN A 885 53.76 -42.16 -59.74
N ALA A 886 52.97 -41.07 -59.70
CA ALA A 886 52.74 -40.32 -58.47
C ALA A 886 51.83 -41.11 -57.50
N LYS A 887 52.27 -41.22 -56.24
CA LYS A 887 51.62 -42.03 -55.20
C LYS A 887 50.16 -41.61 -54.97
N GLY A 888 49.21 -42.49 -55.31
CA GLY A 888 47.78 -42.32 -55.06
C GLY A 888 46.96 -41.75 -56.22
N GLU A 889 47.60 -41.27 -57.29
CA GLU A 889 46.89 -40.75 -58.48
C GLU A 889 46.35 -41.89 -59.36
N TRP A 890 47.20 -42.88 -59.67
CA TRP A 890 46.83 -44.06 -60.45
C TRP A 890 45.64 -44.82 -59.84
N GLN A 891 45.74 -45.18 -58.55
CA GLN A 891 44.68 -45.94 -57.86
C GLN A 891 43.36 -45.15 -57.83
N GLY A 892 43.43 -43.83 -57.68
CA GLY A 892 42.26 -42.96 -57.71
C GLY A 892 41.59 -42.90 -59.09
N CYS A 893 42.37 -42.78 -60.17
CA CYS A 893 41.86 -42.74 -61.55
C CYS A 893 41.22 -44.08 -61.96
N VAL A 894 41.88 -45.20 -61.65
CA VAL A 894 41.33 -46.55 -61.91
C VAL A 894 40.03 -46.76 -61.14
N ALA A 895 39.99 -46.41 -59.86
CA ALA A 895 38.77 -46.52 -59.05
C ALA A 895 37.65 -45.60 -59.56
N ALA A 896 37.98 -44.42 -60.08
CA ALA A 896 37.02 -43.51 -60.66
C ALA A 896 36.41 -44.08 -61.96
N LEU A 897 37.24 -44.50 -62.91
CA LEU A 897 36.80 -45.11 -64.17
C LEU A 897 35.95 -46.36 -63.94
N ALA A 898 36.30 -47.20 -62.96
CA ALA A 898 35.54 -48.41 -62.65
C ALA A 898 34.12 -48.08 -62.15
N ARG A 899 33.99 -47.04 -61.32
CA ARG A 899 32.68 -46.59 -60.82
C ARG A 899 31.88 -45.87 -61.89
N ILE A 900 32.53 -45.09 -62.77
CA ILE A 900 31.88 -44.45 -63.93
C ILE A 900 31.30 -45.52 -64.85
N ARG A 901 32.10 -46.53 -65.25
CA ARG A 901 31.63 -47.64 -66.09
C ARG A 901 30.42 -48.37 -65.49
N ARG A 902 30.39 -48.53 -64.17
CA ARG A 902 29.27 -49.14 -63.47
C ARG A 902 28.02 -48.25 -63.45
N ALA A 903 28.18 -46.94 -63.26
CA ALA A 903 27.07 -45.99 -63.18
C ALA A 903 26.50 -45.63 -64.56
N HIS A 904 27.34 -45.63 -65.59
CA HIS A 904 27.01 -45.27 -66.97
C HIS A 904 27.59 -46.32 -67.94
N PRO A 905 26.89 -47.44 -68.16
CA PRO A 905 27.38 -48.55 -68.99
C PRO A 905 27.72 -48.16 -70.44
N ASP A 906 27.07 -47.11 -70.95
CA ASP A 906 27.26 -46.61 -72.33
C ASP A 906 28.56 -45.83 -72.51
N ILE A 907 29.27 -45.50 -71.42
CA ILE A 907 30.56 -44.79 -71.47
C ILE A 907 31.68 -45.83 -71.46
N ALA A 908 32.32 -46.00 -72.61
CA ALA A 908 33.51 -46.83 -72.73
C ALA A 908 34.65 -46.25 -71.87
N THR A 909 35.30 -47.12 -71.09
CA THR A 909 36.52 -46.78 -70.34
C THR A 909 37.63 -47.76 -70.72
N ALA A 910 38.89 -47.33 -70.68
CA ALA A 910 40.06 -48.14 -70.99
C ALA A 910 40.36 -49.25 -69.94
N LEU A 911 39.41 -49.54 -69.04
CA LEU A 911 39.53 -50.62 -68.07
C LEU A 911 39.18 -51.97 -68.70
N PRO A 912 39.88 -53.06 -68.34
CA PRO A 912 39.55 -54.41 -68.80
C PRO A 912 38.13 -54.81 -68.39
N ALA A 913 37.44 -55.59 -69.24
CA ALA A 913 36.04 -55.99 -69.06
C ALA A 913 35.79 -56.61 -67.67
N ALA A 914 34.67 -56.26 -67.02
CA ALA A 914 34.32 -56.86 -65.73
C ALA A 914 33.82 -58.29 -65.95
N GLU A 915 34.50 -59.29 -65.37
CA GLU A 915 33.96 -60.65 -65.24
C GLU A 915 32.71 -60.61 -64.34
N ALA A 916 31.61 -61.23 -64.79
CA ALA A 916 30.38 -61.38 -64.00
C ALA A 916 30.68 -62.25 -62.75
N PRO A 917 30.03 -62.00 -61.60
CA PRO A 917 30.47 -62.54 -60.31
C PRO A 917 30.51 -64.06 -60.24
#